data_AF-A0AAE7D7X3-F1
#
_entry.id   AF-A0AAE7D7X3-F1
#
_cell.length_a   1.000
_cell.length_b   1.000
_cell.length_c   1.000
_cell.angle_alpha   90.00
_cell.angle_beta   90.00
_cell.angle_gamma   90.00
#
_symmetry.space_group_name_H-M   'P 1'
#
loop_
_entity.id
_entity.type
_entity.pdbx_description
1 polymer ?
#
loop_
_entity_poly.entity_id
_entity_poly.type
_entity_poly.pdbx_seq_one_letter_code
_entity_poly.pdbx_strand_id
1 'polypeptide(L)'
;MKKEKLQGPEQPVLSKAVLEQERKMLLDLGNDITRVRDKNDLLLLFSRRLKRYFYFTHTIVTLIDEKGGTYTPFLLDNEYSPIRTHPKYTQLATARFPLNEPFIQAVLQADGPISFLLEDVMDRPGSPVFLKVNYEEGVREILMTKIMMEDKPVGFIHLYTDKPGSFTREFRSVINGIIPQLSGAVSNILKNEEIYRTEREKSFLLDFSNEIAQVRSKPELQAAIFKVLDKTMHTQLAMIRVIDDDGIHLSMFMCDPTLFGGARAFEQMSGTQITVDEPYTSKVLASKEGLVFSVAEEIKNGNDYAKLWATTGRKNMYSFPLRVGDRNIGTIWMLANQLSKLLLRGICAQISIAIANIQANEKLLAYKKQLENENDYLKEQIRTIYNFSEIVGNGAAMQEVYRLISLVATSGTTVLVHGETGTGKELIARAIHNASARKDKLMVKVNCAALPANLIESELFGHERGAFTGATEKHIGKFELADKSTLFLDEIGELPLEAQAKLLRVIQERELERVGGKQTIRVDVRLIAATNRNLEEAVRTGQFREDLYYRLNVFPVRLPPLRERPEDIEPLANFFVKKYARNAGRKIARISVKAIQQLRHYSWPGNVRELEHMIERSVLVATDGVLNDIFIPPKITAEKQSPAPAANRSLEEVERSYIIEVLKRCHGKISGIGGAAEILRVPGNTLHSKMKKLGITKADYFS
;
A
#
# COMPACT_ATOMS: atom_id res chain seq x y z
N MET A 1 -86.74 -30.18 -12.91
CA MET A 1 -87.14 -29.97 -14.32
C MET A 1 -86.27 -30.85 -15.22
N LYS A 2 -86.89 -31.53 -16.19
CA LYS A 2 -86.30 -32.54 -17.07
C LYS A 2 -85.15 -31.95 -17.91
N LYS A 3 -84.06 -32.73 -18.07
CA LYS A 3 -83.00 -32.49 -19.06
C LYS A 3 -83.55 -32.86 -20.46
N GLU A 4 -83.80 -31.87 -21.29
CA GLU A 4 -83.95 -32.08 -22.74
C GLU A 4 -82.57 -32.21 -23.37
N LYS A 5 -82.31 -33.38 -23.96
CA LYS A 5 -81.18 -33.61 -24.87
C LYS A 5 -81.48 -32.92 -26.18
N LEU A 6 -80.83 -31.79 -26.45
CA LEU A 6 -80.64 -31.30 -27.81
C LEU A 6 -79.57 -32.17 -28.47
N GLN A 7 -80.00 -33.08 -29.34
CA GLN A 7 -79.13 -33.70 -30.35
C GLN A 7 -78.72 -32.60 -31.33
N GLY A 8 -77.45 -32.19 -31.27
CA GLY A 8 -76.84 -31.39 -32.34
C GLY A 8 -76.72 -32.22 -33.63
N PRO A 9 -76.72 -31.57 -34.82
CA PRO A 9 -76.70 -32.28 -36.09
C PRO A 9 -75.40 -33.09 -36.24
N GLU A 10 -75.53 -34.29 -36.81
CA GLU A 10 -74.44 -35.22 -37.11
C GLU A 10 -73.30 -34.52 -37.88
N GLN A 11 -72.08 -34.73 -37.41
CA GLN A 11 -70.87 -34.21 -38.06
C GLN A 11 -70.70 -34.86 -39.44
N PRO A 12 -70.46 -34.10 -40.52
CA PRO A 12 -70.11 -34.70 -41.80
C PRO A 12 -68.75 -35.41 -41.65
N VAL A 13 -68.75 -36.71 -41.93
CA VAL A 13 -67.54 -37.56 -41.98
C VAL A 13 -66.65 -37.03 -43.10
N LEU A 14 -65.45 -36.55 -42.73
CA LEU A 14 -64.42 -36.11 -43.69
C LEU A 14 -64.12 -37.24 -44.66
N SER A 15 -63.98 -36.93 -45.95
CA SER A 15 -63.61 -37.94 -46.94
C SER A 15 -62.21 -38.49 -46.63
N LYS A 16 -61.99 -39.78 -46.91
CA LYS A 16 -60.72 -40.47 -46.63
C LYS A 16 -59.50 -39.73 -47.21
N ALA A 17 -59.66 -39.09 -48.37
CA ALA A 17 -58.62 -38.31 -49.04
C ALA A 17 -58.21 -37.04 -48.25
N VAL A 18 -59.17 -36.34 -47.62
CA VAL A 18 -58.89 -35.13 -46.83
C VAL A 18 -58.14 -35.49 -45.54
N LEU A 19 -58.53 -36.58 -44.88
CA LEU A 19 -57.82 -37.08 -43.68
C LEU A 19 -56.38 -37.54 -44.00
N GLU A 20 -56.16 -38.13 -45.17
CA GLU A 20 -54.84 -38.58 -45.62
C GLU A 20 -53.92 -37.39 -45.96
N GLN A 21 -54.47 -36.34 -46.57
CA GLN A 21 -53.77 -35.08 -46.82
C GLN A 21 -53.41 -34.37 -45.51
N GLU A 22 -54.33 -34.27 -44.56
CA GLU A 22 -54.09 -33.67 -43.24
C GLU A 22 -52.97 -34.42 -42.48
N ARG A 23 -53.01 -35.75 -42.48
CA ARG A 23 -51.97 -36.59 -41.86
C ARG A 23 -50.60 -36.37 -42.50
N LYS A 24 -50.53 -36.20 -43.82
CA LYS A 24 -49.28 -35.89 -44.52
C LYS A 24 -48.73 -34.52 -44.12
N MET A 25 -49.58 -33.49 -44.02
CA MET A 25 -49.17 -32.16 -43.54
C MET A 25 -48.60 -32.22 -42.11
N LEU A 26 -49.27 -32.94 -41.21
CA LEU A 26 -48.81 -33.11 -39.82
C LEU A 26 -47.43 -33.79 -39.75
N LEU A 27 -47.18 -34.81 -40.58
CA LEU A 27 -45.88 -35.49 -40.63
C LEU A 27 -44.77 -34.59 -41.19
N ASP A 28 -45.03 -33.87 -42.29
CA ASP A 28 -44.05 -32.95 -42.88
C ASP A 28 -43.72 -31.79 -41.93
N LEU A 29 -44.74 -31.16 -41.35
CA LEU A 29 -44.55 -30.06 -40.38
C LEU A 29 -43.87 -30.57 -39.11
N GLY A 30 -44.23 -31.76 -38.64
CA GLY A 30 -43.58 -32.35 -37.48
C GLY A 30 -42.09 -32.58 -37.70
N ASN A 31 -41.71 -33.13 -38.86
CA ASN A 31 -40.30 -33.27 -39.24
C ASN A 31 -39.58 -31.92 -39.32
N ASP A 32 -40.21 -30.89 -39.90
CA ASP A 32 -39.62 -29.54 -39.96
C ASP A 32 -39.46 -28.93 -38.55
N ILE A 33 -40.39 -29.16 -37.62
CA ILE A 33 -40.31 -28.69 -36.23
C ILE A 33 -39.13 -29.31 -35.47
N THR A 34 -38.83 -30.60 -35.68
CA THR A 34 -37.69 -31.26 -35.01
C THR A 34 -36.33 -30.64 -35.34
N ARG A 35 -36.25 -29.85 -36.42
CA ARG A 35 -35.02 -29.17 -36.86
C ARG A 35 -34.83 -27.79 -36.24
N VAL A 36 -35.84 -27.25 -35.54
CA VAL A 36 -35.79 -25.92 -34.94
C VAL A 36 -34.80 -25.90 -33.77
N ARG A 37 -33.77 -25.03 -33.84
CA ARG A 37 -32.77 -24.86 -32.79
C ARG A 37 -32.83 -23.49 -32.11
N ASP A 38 -33.26 -22.46 -32.84
CA ASP A 38 -33.32 -21.08 -32.36
C ASP A 38 -34.58 -20.32 -32.85
N LYS A 39 -34.67 -19.04 -32.48
CA LYS A 39 -35.78 -18.15 -32.88
C LYS A 39 -35.87 -17.94 -34.40
N ASN A 40 -34.75 -17.94 -35.12
CA ASN A 40 -34.74 -17.74 -36.57
C ASN A 40 -35.30 -18.97 -37.28
N ASP A 41 -34.93 -20.17 -36.83
CA ASP A 41 -35.51 -21.42 -37.34
C ASP A 41 -37.03 -21.46 -37.10
N LEU A 42 -37.47 -21.04 -35.90
CA LEU A 42 -38.88 -20.98 -35.56
C LEU A 42 -39.63 -19.95 -36.42
N LEU A 43 -39.02 -18.79 -36.68
CA LEU A 43 -39.59 -17.79 -37.58
C LEU A 43 -39.69 -18.33 -39.01
N LEU A 44 -38.65 -19.02 -39.51
CA LEU A 44 -38.63 -19.64 -40.84
C LEU A 44 -39.70 -20.73 -40.99
N LEU A 45 -39.93 -21.50 -39.93
CA LEU A 45 -40.99 -22.51 -39.88
C LEU A 45 -42.36 -21.85 -40.12
N PHE A 46 -42.67 -20.76 -39.40
CA PHE A 46 -43.92 -20.04 -39.61
C PHE A 46 -43.96 -19.34 -40.97
N SER A 47 -42.97 -18.53 -41.31
CA SER A 47 -43.00 -17.64 -42.48
C SER A 47 -42.86 -18.37 -43.81
N ARG A 48 -42.29 -19.59 -43.83
CA ARG A 48 -42.11 -20.36 -45.07
C ARG A 48 -42.79 -21.71 -45.08
N ARG A 49 -42.69 -22.51 -44.01
CA ARG A 49 -43.20 -23.89 -44.03
C ARG A 49 -44.70 -23.94 -43.83
N LEU A 50 -45.21 -23.27 -42.80
CA LEU A 50 -46.64 -23.22 -42.53
C LEU A 50 -47.40 -22.47 -43.64
N LYS A 51 -46.80 -21.40 -44.17
CA LYS A 51 -47.37 -20.63 -45.30
C LYS A 51 -47.50 -21.40 -46.62
N ARG A 52 -46.83 -22.56 -46.78
CA ARG A 52 -47.03 -23.43 -47.97
C ARG A 52 -48.38 -24.13 -47.97
N TYR A 53 -48.93 -24.39 -46.80
CA TYR A 53 -50.19 -25.10 -46.64
C TYR A 53 -51.36 -24.14 -46.40
N PHE A 54 -51.12 -23.04 -45.68
CA PHE A 54 -52.17 -22.12 -45.30
C PHE A 54 -51.79 -20.65 -45.45
N TYR A 55 -52.76 -19.83 -45.81
CA TYR A 55 -52.57 -18.39 -45.89
C TYR A 55 -52.80 -17.70 -44.53
N PHE A 56 -51.85 -16.85 -44.15
CA PHE A 56 -51.95 -15.90 -43.04
C PHE A 56 -50.90 -14.80 -43.25
N THR A 57 -51.12 -13.60 -42.71
CA THR A 57 -50.22 -12.45 -42.92
C THR A 57 -48.93 -12.61 -42.14
N HIS A 58 -49.00 -12.85 -40.84
CA HIS A 58 -47.83 -12.95 -39.98
C HIS A 58 -48.09 -13.71 -38.68
N THR A 59 -47.01 -14.05 -37.97
CA THR A 59 -47.02 -14.74 -36.68
C THR A 59 -46.36 -13.91 -35.60
N ILE A 60 -46.91 -13.96 -34.39
CA ILE A 60 -46.25 -13.46 -33.17
C ILE A 60 -46.26 -14.57 -32.13
N VAL A 61 -45.16 -14.74 -31.42
CA VAL A 61 -45.11 -15.57 -30.21
C VAL A 61 -44.89 -14.67 -29.02
N THR A 62 -45.69 -14.86 -27.98
CA THR A 62 -45.54 -14.18 -26.68
C THR A 62 -45.29 -15.19 -25.58
N LEU A 63 -44.64 -14.75 -24.50
CA LEU A 63 -44.35 -15.58 -23.33
C LEU A 63 -44.94 -14.96 -22.08
N ILE A 64 -45.35 -15.82 -21.16
CA ILE A 64 -45.96 -15.47 -19.88
C ILE A 64 -44.86 -15.24 -18.84
N ASP A 65 -44.91 -14.09 -18.17
CA ASP A 65 -44.17 -13.78 -16.95
C ASP A 65 -45.10 -14.01 -15.73
N GLU A 66 -45.08 -15.24 -15.19
CA GLU A 66 -45.98 -15.65 -14.09
C GLU A 66 -45.83 -14.78 -12.85
N LYS A 67 -44.63 -14.26 -12.56
CA LYS A 67 -44.39 -13.39 -11.40
C LYS A 67 -44.98 -11.99 -11.60
N GLY A 68 -44.98 -11.51 -12.84
CA GLY A 68 -45.53 -10.21 -13.20
C GLY A 68 -47.02 -10.22 -13.49
N GLY A 69 -47.64 -11.39 -13.69
CA GLY A 69 -49.02 -11.49 -14.15
C GLY A 69 -49.21 -10.90 -15.57
N THR A 70 -48.15 -10.90 -16.38
CA THR A 70 -48.13 -10.28 -17.72
C THR A 70 -47.58 -11.23 -18.77
N TYR A 71 -47.74 -10.91 -20.05
CA TYR A 71 -47.06 -11.57 -21.16
C TYR A 71 -46.36 -10.55 -22.06
N THR A 72 -45.30 -10.97 -22.74
CA THR A 72 -44.44 -10.11 -23.57
C THR A 72 -44.10 -10.77 -24.92
N PRO A 73 -43.86 -9.97 -25.97
CA PRO A 73 -43.33 -10.49 -27.24
C PRO A 73 -42.03 -11.28 -27.05
N PHE A 74 -41.94 -12.45 -27.69
CA PHE A 74 -40.77 -13.32 -27.74
C PHE A 74 -40.24 -13.49 -29.17
N LEU A 75 -41.15 -13.60 -30.13
CA LEU A 75 -40.85 -13.69 -31.56
C LEU A 75 -41.82 -12.78 -32.32
N LEU A 76 -41.25 -11.84 -33.08
CA LEU A 76 -41.98 -10.93 -33.95
C LEU A 76 -41.59 -11.23 -35.41
N ASP A 77 -42.57 -11.32 -36.28
CA ASP A 77 -42.35 -11.48 -37.72
C ASP A 77 -41.93 -10.13 -38.35
N ASN A 78 -40.63 -9.89 -38.40
CA ASN A 78 -40.07 -8.65 -38.91
C ASN A 78 -40.15 -8.52 -40.45
N GLU A 79 -40.46 -9.61 -41.16
CA GLU A 79 -40.43 -9.65 -42.63
C GLU A 79 -41.83 -9.42 -43.22
N TYR A 80 -42.88 -9.95 -42.58
CA TYR A 80 -44.24 -9.92 -43.12
C TYR A 80 -45.26 -9.19 -42.25
N SER A 81 -44.94 -8.81 -41.01
CA SER A 81 -45.91 -8.09 -40.17
C SER A 81 -46.29 -6.73 -40.77
N PRO A 82 -47.59 -6.42 -40.94
CA PRO A 82 -48.05 -5.15 -41.51
C PRO A 82 -47.87 -4.00 -40.51
N ILE A 83 -47.88 -4.28 -39.20
CA ILE A 83 -47.77 -3.24 -38.17
C ILE A 83 -46.35 -2.70 -37.96
N ARG A 84 -45.33 -3.19 -38.70
CA ARG A 84 -43.92 -2.81 -38.50
C ARG A 84 -43.65 -1.31 -38.70
N THR A 85 -44.43 -0.66 -39.57
CA THR A 85 -44.33 0.76 -39.90
C THR A 85 -45.29 1.62 -39.07
N HIS A 86 -46.16 0.99 -38.26
CA HIS A 86 -47.14 1.71 -37.47
C HIS A 86 -46.44 2.52 -36.35
N PRO A 87 -46.86 3.77 -36.05
CA PRO A 87 -46.19 4.61 -35.05
C PRO A 87 -46.06 4.00 -33.64
N LYS A 88 -46.96 3.07 -33.29
CA LYS A 88 -46.93 2.35 -32.00
C LYS A 88 -46.10 1.07 -32.00
N TYR A 89 -45.48 0.66 -33.12
CA TYR A 89 -44.79 -0.62 -33.22
C TYR A 89 -43.69 -0.79 -32.17
N THR A 90 -42.80 0.21 -32.03
CA THR A 90 -41.69 0.17 -31.05
C THR A 90 -42.18 0.03 -29.62
N GLN A 91 -43.31 0.67 -29.30
CA GLN A 91 -43.95 0.54 -27.98
C GLN A 91 -44.51 -0.88 -27.79
N LEU A 92 -45.23 -1.42 -28.78
CA LEU A 92 -45.83 -2.75 -28.69
C LEU A 92 -44.78 -3.87 -28.64
N ALA A 93 -43.67 -3.71 -29.37
CA ALA A 93 -42.57 -4.67 -29.41
C ALA A 93 -41.89 -4.88 -28.04
N THR A 94 -42.05 -3.92 -27.12
CA THR A 94 -41.47 -3.95 -25.75
C THR A 94 -42.54 -3.93 -24.65
N ALA A 95 -43.82 -3.93 -25.03
CA ALA A 95 -44.94 -3.83 -24.10
C ALA A 95 -45.09 -5.09 -23.24
N ARG A 96 -45.56 -4.88 -22.01
CA ARG A 96 -46.04 -5.93 -21.10
C ARG A 96 -47.55 -5.86 -21.04
N PHE A 97 -48.22 -6.95 -21.42
CA PHE A 97 -49.67 -7.01 -21.45
C PHE A 97 -50.21 -7.81 -20.26
N PRO A 98 -51.24 -7.35 -19.54
CA PRO A 98 -51.82 -8.07 -18.40
C PRO A 98 -52.48 -9.40 -18.80
N LEU A 99 -52.29 -10.46 -18.00
CA LEU A 99 -52.95 -11.76 -18.23
C LEU A 99 -54.44 -11.75 -17.87
N ASN A 100 -54.87 -10.81 -17.03
CA ASN A 100 -56.25 -10.72 -16.55
C ASN A 100 -57.22 -10.03 -17.53
N GLU A 101 -56.75 -9.67 -18.74
CA GLU A 101 -57.59 -9.14 -19.81
C GLU A 101 -58.62 -10.20 -20.26
N PRO A 102 -59.92 -9.83 -20.41
CA PRO A 102 -60.97 -10.79 -20.79
C PRO A 102 -60.66 -11.56 -22.08
N PHE A 103 -60.04 -10.89 -23.05
CA PHE A 103 -59.62 -11.49 -24.32
C PHE A 103 -58.61 -12.63 -24.09
N ILE A 104 -57.61 -12.41 -23.24
CA ILE A 104 -56.57 -13.40 -22.95
C ILE A 104 -57.10 -14.53 -22.06
N GLN A 105 -58.01 -14.22 -21.12
CA GLN A 105 -58.69 -15.24 -20.31
C GLN A 105 -59.48 -16.23 -21.18
N ALA A 106 -60.13 -15.76 -22.26
CA ALA A 106 -60.81 -16.63 -23.21
C ALA A 106 -59.85 -17.61 -23.91
N VAL A 107 -58.65 -17.15 -24.28
CA VAL A 107 -57.60 -18.02 -24.86
C VAL A 107 -57.07 -19.01 -23.82
N LEU A 108 -56.87 -18.58 -22.57
CA LEU A 108 -56.41 -19.43 -21.49
C LEU A 108 -57.38 -20.59 -21.20
N GLN A 109 -58.68 -20.31 -21.23
CA GLN A 109 -59.75 -21.27 -20.95
C GLN A 109 -60.08 -22.20 -22.13
N ALA A 110 -59.62 -21.89 -23.35
CA ALA A 110 -59.92 -22.71 -24.52
C ALA A 110 -59.14 -24.05 -24.53
N ASP A 111 -59.79 -25.14 -24.97
CA ASP A 111 -59.17 -26.48 -25.09
C ASP A 111 -58.24 -26.61 -26.31
N GLY A 112 -58.25 -25.63 -27.23
CA GLY A 112 -57.44 -25.62 -28.44
C GLY A 112 -57.41 -24.25 -29.11
N PRO A 113 -56.92 -24.16 -30.36
CA PRO A 113 -56.84 -22.90 -31.09
C PRO A 113 -58.21 -22.22 -31.27
N ILE A 114 -58.30 -20.96 -30.86
CA ILE A 114 -59.51 -20.14 -30.95
C ILE A 114 -59.25 -18.91 -31.83
N SER A 115 -60.17 -18.58 -32.74
CA SER A 115 -60.06 -17.38 -33.57
C SER A 115 -61.10 -16.33 -33.22
N PHE A 116 -60.74 -15.08 -33.47
CA PHE A 116 -61.57 -13.91 -33.25
C PHE A 116 -61.50 -13.00 -34.48
N LEU A 117 -62.65 -12.50 -34.93
CA LEU A 117 -62.69 -11.36 -35.83
C LEU A 117 -62.29 -10.11 -35.04
N LEU A 118 -61.32 -9.35 -35.55
CA LEU A 118 -60.78 -8.20 -34.83
C LEU A 118 -61.85 -7.13 -34.59
N GLU A 119 -62.75 -6.93 -35.55
CA GLU A 119 -63.88 -6.00 -35.44
C GLU A 119 -64.80 -6.30 -34.24
N ASP A 120 -64.94 -7.58 -33.87
CA ASP A 120 -65.81 -8.00 -32.76
C ASP A 120 -65.18 -7.79 -31.38
N VAL A 121 -63.84 -7.73 -31.31
CA VAL A 121 -63.09 -7.78 -30.04
C VAL A 121 -62.26 -6.54 -29.76
N MET A 122 -61.82 -5.76 -30.76
CA MET A 122 -60.84 -4.69 -30.57
C MET A 122 -61.34 -3.54 -29.69
N ASP A 123 -62.63 -3.24 -29.72
CA ASP A 123 -63.24 -2.12 -28.97
C ASP A 123 -63.87 -2.56 -27.64
N ARG A 124 -63.75 -3.84 -27.25
CA ARG A 124 -64.26 -4.32 -25.95
C ARG A 124 -63.44 -3.71 -24.80
N PRO A 125 -64.08 -3.41 -23.64
CA PRO A 125 -63.36 -2.95 -22.46
C PRO A 125 -62.29 -3.95 -22.03
N GLY A 126 -61.06 -3.47 -21.84
CA GLY A 126 -59.92 -4.31 -21.46
C GLY A 126 -59.31 -5.12 -22.60
N SER A 127 -59.64 -4.81 -23.86
CA SER A 127 -58.98 -5.42 -25.00
C SER A 127 -57.54 -4.89 -25.20
N PRO A 128 -56.57 -5.78 -25.48
CA PRO A 128 -55.20 -5.36 -25.71
C PRO A 128 -55.05 -4.42 -26.91
N VAL A 129 -54.23 -3.37 -26.75
CA VAL A 129 -54.02 -2.32 -27.78
C VAL A 129 -53.51 -2.87 -29.11
N PHE A 130 -52.78 -4.00 -29.11
CA PHE A 130 -52.28 -4.60 -30.36
C PHE A 130 -53.42 -5.06 -31.28
N LEU A 131 -54.62 -5.36 -30.77
CA LEU A 131 -55.76 -5.76 -31.61
C LEU A 131 -56.16 -4.61 -32.52
N LYS A 132 -56.34 -3.42 -31.94
CA LYS A 132 -56.69 -2.22 -32.71
C LYS A 132 -55.63 -1.83 -33.73
N VAL A 133 -54.35 -1.88 -33.32
CA VAL A 133 -53.23 -1.55 -34.22
C VAL A 133 -53.14 -2.52 -35.40
N ASN A 134 -53.37 -3.83 -35.18
CA ASN A 134 -53.41 -4.78 -36.28
C ASN A 134 -54.61 -4.53 -37.21
N TYR A 135 -55.77 -4.16 -36.67
CA TYR A 135 -56.97 -3.86 -37.47
C TYR A 135 -56.77 -2.63 -38.36
N GLU A 136 -56.18 -1.57 -37.82
CA GLU A 136 -55.83 -0.33 -38.53
C GLU A 136 -54.91 -0.62 -39.74
N GLU A 137 -54.03 -1.63 -39.62
CA GLU A 137 -53.10 -2.07 -40.66
C GLU A 137 -53.65 -3.23 -41.54
N GLY A 138 -54.97 -3.40 -41.58
CA GLY A 138 -55.64 -4.30 -42.53
C GLY A 138 -55.88 -5.73 -42.06
N VAL A 139 -55.43 -6.11 -40.86
CA VAL A 139 -55.73 -7.44 -40.29
C VAL A 139 -57.20 -7.53 -39.89
N ARG A 140 -57.82 -8.70 -40.09
CA ARG A 140 -59.25 -8.90 -39.84
C ARG A 140 -59.57 -10.07 -38.94
N GLU A 141 -58.73 -11.10 -38.90
CA GLU A 141 -58.92 -12.24 -37.98
C GLU A 141 -57.59 -12.62 -37.32
N ILE A 142 -57.65 -13.01 -36.04
CA ILE A 142 -56.54 -13.56 -35.26
C ILE A 142 -56.91 -14.95 -34.75
N LEU A 143 -56.03 -15.93 -34.91
CA LEU A 143 -56.08 -17.22 -34.24
C LEU A 143 -55.02 -17.24 -33.13
N MET A 144 -55.44 -17.60 -31.92
CA MET A 144 -54.55 -17.74 -30.78
C MET A 144 -54.62 -19.14 -30.18
N THR A 145 -53.48 -19.64 -29.73
CA THR A 145 -53.37 -20.90 -28.99
C THR A 145 -52.25 -20.82 -27.96
N LYS A 146 -52.37 -21.64 -26.92
CA LYS A 146 -51.41 -21.71 -25.81
C LYS A 146 -50.18 -22.51 -26.20
N ILE A 147 -49.04 -22.08 -25.67
CA ILE A 147 -47.82 -22.88 -25.59
C ILE A 147 -47.82 -23.53 -24.22
N MET A 148 -47.75 -24.86 -24.17
CA MET A 148 -47.85 -25.63 -22.93
C MET A 148 -46.50 -26.25 -22.56
N MET A 149 -46.11 -26.16 -21.30
CA MET A 149 -44.94 -26.84 -20.75
C MET A 149 -45.31 -27.42 -19.38
N GLU A 150 -45.14 -28.74 -19.20
CA GLU A 150 -45.47 -29.45 -17.94
C GLU A 150 -46.87 -29.07 -17.42
N ASP A 151 -47.87 -29.12 -18.31
CA ASP A 151 -49.27 -28.77 -18.09
C ASP A 151 -49.57 -27.31 -17.70
N LYS A 152 -48.59 -26.42 -17.83
CA LYS A 152 -48.77 -24.97 -17.62
C LYS A 152 -48.66 -24.17 -18.93
N PRO A 153 -49.51 -23.15 -19.12
CA PRO A 153 -49.33 -22.22 -20.23
C PRO A 153 -48.10 -21.34 -19.98
N VAL A 154 -47.13 -21.38 -20.89
CA VAL A 154 -45.90 -20.55 -20.83
C VAL A 154 -45.89 -19.42 -21.85
N GLY A 155 -46.88 -19.37 -22.74
CA GLY A 155 -46.95 -18.39 -23.81
C GLY A 155 -48.14 -18.58 -24.73
N PHE A 156 -48.18 -17.76 -25.78
CA PHE A 156 -49.21 -17.82 -26.81
C PHE A 156 -48.58 -17.73 -28.20
N ILE A 157 -49.16 -18.46 -29.14
CA ILE A 157 -48.92 -18.29 -30.58
C ILE A 157 -50.10 -17.53 -31.16
N HIS A 158 -49.80 -16.46 -31.88
CA HIS A 158 -50.75 -15.57 -32.54
C HIS A 158 -50.54 -15.69 -34.05
N LEU A 159 -51.57 -16.05 -34.78
CA LEU A 159 -51.58 -16.10 -36.24
C LEU A 159 -52.60 -15.08 -36.74
N TYR A 160 -52.20 -14.20 -37.64
CA TYR A 160 -53.04 -13.10 -38.12
C TYR A 160 -53.35 -13.24 -39.60
N THR A 161 -54.51 -12.80 -40.03
CA THR A 161 -54.89 -12.76 -41.45
C THR A 161 -55.70 -11.50 -41.75
N ASP A 162 -55.53 -10.96 -42.95
CA ASP A 162 -56.36 -9.89 -43.54
C ASP A 162 -57.64 -10.43 -44.21
N LYS A 163 -57.76 -11.77 -44.32
CA LYS A 163 -58.92 -12.45 -44.92
C LYS A 163 -59.75 -13.18 -43.86
N PRO A 164 -60.94 -12.66 -43.48
CA PRO A 164 -61.85 -13.35 -42.56
C PRO A 164 -62.16 -14.77 -43.03
N GLY A 165 -62.19 -15.72 -42.09
CA GLY A 165 -62.50 -17.12 -42.36
C GLY A 165 -61.31 -17.94 -42.86
N SER A 166 -60.09 -17.39 -42.86
CA SER A 166 -58.89 -18.15 -43.28
C SER A 166 -58.55 -19.30 -42.31
N PHE A 167 -58.92 -19.18 -41.04
CA PHE A 167 -58.67 -20.20 -40.02
C PHE A 167 -59.75 -21.28 -40.00
N THR A 168 -59.82 -22.03 -41.11
CA THR A 168 -60.77 -23.12 -41.35
C THR A 168 -60.64 -24.25 -40.32
N ARG A 169 -61.59 -25.20 -40.31
CA ARG A 169 -61.53 -26.39 -39.45
C ARG A 169 -60.25 -27.20 -39.68
N GLU A 170 -59.84 -27.37 -40.93
CA GLU A 170 -58.58 -28.05 -41.31
C GLU A 170 -57.36 -27.32 -40.75
N PHE A 171 -57.30 -25.98 -40.90
CA PHE A 171 -56.24 -25.16 -40.32
C PHE A 171 -56.14 -25.38 -38.81
N ARG A 172 -57.25 -25.26 -38.09
CA ARG A 172 -57.28 -25.43 -36.63
C ARG A 172 -56.87 -26.84 -36.21
N SER A 173 -57.28 -27.85 -36.96
CA SER A 173 -56.93 -29.25 -36.70
C SER A 173 -55.42 -29.50 -36.88
N VAL A 174 -54.84 -29.01 -37.98
CA VAL A 174 -53.39 -29.12 -38.23
C VAL A 174 -52.59 -28.36 -37.17
N ILE A 175 -52.97 -27.13 -36.85
CA ILE A 175 -52.32 -26.35 -35.78
C ILE A 175 -52.40 -27.10 -34.46
N ASN A 176 -53.58 -27.59 -34.07
CA ASN A 176 -53.75 -28.35 -32.83
C ASN A 176 -52.87 -29.60 -32.80
N GLY A 177 -52.71 -30.30 -33.93
CA GLY A 177 -51.85 -31.48 -34.04
C GLY A 177 -50.35 -31.18 -33.90
N ILE A 178 -49.88 -30.00 -34.33
CA ILE A 178 -48.45 -29.62 -34.22
C ILE A 178 -48.12 -28.84 -32.94
N ILE A 179 -49.11 -28.35 -32.20
CA ILE A 179 -48.89 -27.54 -30.98
C ILE A 179 -47.99 -28.22 -29.93
N PRO A 180 -48.12 -29.52 -29.62
CA PRO A 180 -47.23 -30.16 -28.66
C PRO A 180 -45.76 -30.09 -29.09
N GLN A 181 -45.50 -30.27 -30.38
CA GLN A 181 -44.14 -30.24 -30.94
C GLN A 181 -43.60 -28.81 -31.00
N LEU A 182 -44.44 -27.84 -31.40
CA LEU A 182 -44.09 -26.41 -31.34
C LEU A 182 -43.80 -25.95 -29.92
N SER A 183 -44.58 -26.42 -28.94
CA SER A 183 -44.36 -26.10 -27.54
C SER A 183 -43.04 -26.68 -27.03
N GLY A 184 -42.72 -27.92 -27.41
CA GLY A 184 -41.42 -28.52 -27.16
C GLY A 184 -40.27 -27.73 -27.78
N ALA A 185 -40.41 -27.27 -29.04
CA ALA A 185 -39.39 -26.45 -29.71
C ALA A 185 -39.17 -25.11 -29.01
N VAL A 186 -40.23 -24.37 -28.67
CA VAL A 186 -40.12 -23.11 -27.91
C VAL A 186 -39.49 -23.34 -26.55
N SER A 187 -39.88 -24.41 -25.83
CA SER A 187 -39.28 -24.77 -24.54
C SER A 187 -37.77 -25.05 -24.68
N ASN A 188 -37.35 -25.78 -25.72
CA ASN A 188 -35.95 -26.05 -25.99
C ASN A 188 -35.16 -24.78 -26.31
N ILE A 189 -35.72 -23.86 -27.11
CA ILE A 189 -35.08 -22.57 -27.39
C ILE A 189 -34.89 -21.79 -26.09
N LEU A 190 -35.92 -21.72 -25.24
CA LEU A 190 -35.86 -21.01 -23.95
C LEU A 190 -34.82 -21.60 -23.01
N LYS A 191 -34.82 -22.93 -22.86
CA LYS A 191 -33.81 -23.64 -22.06
C LYS A 191 -32.40 -23.41 -22.61
N ASN A 192 -32.21 -23.45 -23.92
CA ASN A 192 -30.91 -23.20 -24.54
C ASN A 192 -30.46 -21.75 -24.34
N GLU A 193 -31.34 -20.75 -24.50
CA GLU A 193 -31.01 -19.34 -24.23
C GLU A 193 -30.61 -19.12 -22.76
N GLU A 194 -31.29 -19.75 -21.82
CA GLU A 194 -30.95 -19.73 -20.39
C GLU A 194 -29.60 -20.41 -20.11
N ILE A 195 -29.32 -21.56 -20.74
CA ILE A 195 -28.03 -22.25 -20.66
C ILE A 195 -26.93 -21.35 -21.18
N TYR A 196 -27.05 -20.79 -22.39
CA TYR A 196 -26.03 -19.89 -22.96
C TYR A 196 -25.83 -18.62 -22.14
N ARG A 197 -26.88 -18.08 -21.51
CA ARG A 197 -26.74 -16.96 -20.59
C ARG A 197 -25.95 -17.37 -19.35
N THR A 198 -26.30 -18.50 -18.74
CA THR A 198 -25.61 -19.02 -17.56
C THR A 198 -24.14 -19.35 -17.86
N GLU A 199 -23.86 -19.91 -19.03
CA GLU A 199 -22.51 -20.22 -19.49
C GLU A 199 -21.68 -18.97 -19.72
N ARG A 200 -22.27 -17.92 -20.33
CA ARG A 200 -21.61 -16.60 -20.45
C ARG A 200 -21.32 -15.97 -19.09
N GLU A 201 -22.27 -16.01 -18.15
CA GLU A 201 -22.07 -15.50 -16.79
C GLU A 201 -20.95 -16.27 -16.06
N LYS A 202 -20.89 -17.61 -16.21
CA LYS A 202 -19.81 -18.45 -15.66
C LYS A 202 -18.45 -18.16 -16.29
N SER A 203 -18.38 -18.07 -17.62
CA SER A 203 -17.15 -17.74 -18.35
C SER A 203 -16.60 -16.40 -17.89
N PHE A 204 -17.46 -15.40 -17.78
CA PHE A 204 -17.08 -14.09 -17.27
C PHE A 204 -16.53 -14.15 -15.83
N LEU A 205 -17.17 -14.91 -14.94
CA LEU A 205 -16.68 -15.09 -13.56
C LEU A 205 -15.31 -15.77 -13.51
N LEU A 206 -15.04 -16.72 -14.40
CA LEU A 206 -13.73 -17.37 -14.52
C LEU A 206 -12.66 -16.40 -15.01
N ASP A 207 -12.95 -15.62 -16.05
CA ASP A 207 -12.03 -14.60 -16.58
C ASP A 207 -11.72 -13.55 -15.51
N PHE A 208 -12.76 -13.08 -14.81
CA PHE A 208 -12.58 -12.15 -13.70
C PHE A 208 -11.78 -12.75 -12.54
N SER A 209 -12.04 -14.01 -12.18
CA SER A 209 -11.28 -14.71 -11.14
C SER A 209 -9.80 -14.82 -11.52
N ASN A 210 -9.49 -15.13 -12.78
CA ASN A 210 -8.11 -15.19 -13.29
C ASN A 210 -7.42 -13.82 -13.25
N GLU A 211 -8.10 -12.74 -13.63
CA GLU A 211 -7.56 -11.37 -13.56
C GLU A 211 -7.29 -10.96 -12.10
N ILE A 212 -8.22 -11.25 -11.20
CA ILE A 212 -8.11 -10.93 -9.77
C ILE A 212 -7.04 -11.77 -9.06
N ALA A 213 -6.83 -13.02 -9.47
CA ALA A 213 -5.81 -13.91 -8.89
C ALA A 213 -4.38 -13.38 -9.06
N GLN A 214 -4.12 -12.54 -10.07
CA GLN A 214 -2.82 -11.95 -10.33
C GLN A 214 -2.58 -10.65 -9.56
N VAL A 215 -3.63 -10.05 -9.02
CA VAL A 215 -3.55 -8.79 -8.28
C VAL A 215 -2.73 -8.98 -7.00
N ARG A 216 -1.80 -8.05 -6.75
CA ARG A 216 -0.95 -8.04 -5.55
C ARG A 216 -1.07 -6.75 -4.75
N SER A 217 -1.60 -5.69 -5.34
CA SER A 217 -1.69 -4.36 -4.72
C SER A 217 -3.10 -3.78 -4.79
N LYS A 218 -3.41 -2.87 -3.85
CA LYS A 218 -4.68 -2.14 -3.83
C LYS A 218 -4.95 -1.33 -5.13
N PRO A 219 -3.97 -0.65 -5.75
CA PRO A 219 -4.18 0.01 -7.05
C PRO A 219 -4.50 -0.94 -8.21
N GLU A 220 -3.84 -2.11 -8.28
CA GLU A 220 -4.16 -3.14 -9.28
C GLU A 220 -5.59 -3.68 -9.09
N LEU A 221 -5.97 -3.95 -7.84
CA LEU A 221 -7.32 -4.40 -7.51
C LEU A 221 -8.35 -3.36 -7.94
N GLN A 222 -8.05 -2.09 -7.69
CA GLN A 222 -8.89 -0.97 -8.09
C GLN A 222 -9.11 -0.96 -9.60
N ALA A 223 -8.03 -1.01 -10.39
CA ALA A 223 -8.13 -1.02 -11.84
C ALA A 223 -8.95 -2.21 -12.37
N ALA A 224 -8.76 -3.41 -11.82
CA ALA A 224 -9.51 -4.60 -12.20
C ALA A 224 -11.00 -4.46 -11.90
N ILE A 225 -11.35 -3.99 -10.69
CA ILE A 225 -12.76 -3.80 -10.28
C ILE A 225 -13.43 -2.74 -11.16
N PHE A 226 -12.80 -1.59 -11.37
CA PHE A 226 -13.38 -0.51 -12.18
C PHE A 226 -13.58 -0.93 -13.64
N LYS A 227 -12.60 -1.60 -14.24
CA LYS A 227 -12.70 -2.13 -15.61
C LYS A 227 -13.91 -3.05 -15.76
N VAL A 228 -14.18 -3.89 -14.77
CA VAL A 228 -15.23 -4.92 -14.80
C VAL A 228 -16.61 -4.34 -14.54
N LEU A 229 -16.72 -3.43 -13.57
CA LEU A 229 -17.99 -2.79 -13.23
C LEU A 229 -18.45 -1.81 -14.32
N ASP A 230 -17.53 -1.05 -14.91
CA ASP A 230 -17.84 -0.04 -15.93
C ASP A 230 -18.12 -0.65 -17.31
N LYS A 231 -17.20 -1.50 -17.83
CA LYS A 231 -17.31 -2.02 -19.21
C LYS A 231 -18.34 -3.12 -19.41
N THR A 232 -18.67 -3.89 -18.37
CA THR A 232 -19.51 -5.09 -18.53
C THR A 232 -20.87 -4.99 -17.84
N MET A 233 -20.95 -4.22 -16.75
CA MET A 233 -22.13 -4.21 -15.89
C MET A 233 -22.88 -2.88 -15.86
N HIS A 234 -22.39 -1.84 -16.55
CA HIS A 234 -22.92 -0.47 -16.49
C HIS A 234 -23.19 0.01 -15.05
N THR A 235 -22.31 -0.41 -14.15
CA THR A 235 -22.45 -0.29 -12.70
C THR A 235 -21.30 0.53 -12.18
N GLN A 236 -21.58 1.34 -11.15
CA GLN A 236 -20.55 2.16 -10.55
C GLN A 236 -20.29 1.73 -9.11
N LEU A 237 -19.01 1.55 -8.77
CA LEU A 237 -18.58 1.28 -7.41
C LEU A 237 -18.77 2.55 -6.58
N ALA A 238 -19.56 2.50 -5.52
CA ALA A 238 -19.62 3.60 -4.56
C ALA A 238 -18.43 3.52 -3.60
N MET A 239 -18.34 2.42 -2.86
CA MET A 239 -17.23 2.19 -1.93
C MET A 239 -17.06 0.72 -1.55
N ILE A 240 -15.85 0.41 -1.09
CA ILE A 240 -15.50 -0.79 -0.34
C ILE A 240 -14.97 -0.33 1.01
N ARG A 241 -15.54 -0.88 2.09
CA ARG A 241 -15.02 -0.72 3.45
C ARG A 241 -14.57 -2.06 3.98
N VAL A 242 -13.44 -2.09 4.68
CA VAL A 242 -12.89 -3.29 5.32
C VAL A 242 -12.98 -3.17 6.83
N ILE A 243 -13.22 -4.29 7.51
CA ILE A 243 -13.22 -4.33 8.96
C ILE A 243 -11.76 -4.25 9.43
N ASP A 244 -11.50 -3.34 10.36
CA ASP A 244 -10.19 -3.11 10.96
C ASP A 244 -9.82 -4.26 11.91
N ASP A 245 -8.56 -4.29 12.37
CA ASP A 245 -8.04 -5.39 13.18
C ASP A 245 -8.70 -5.51 14.56
N ASP A 246 -9.34 -4.44 15.03
CA ASP A 246 -10.15 -4.47 16.26
C ASP A 246 -11.49 -5.21 16.10
N GLY A 247 -11.90 -5.53 14.87
CA GLY A 247 -13.15 -6.22 14.57
C GLY A 247 -14.41 -5.36 14.77
N ILE A 248 -14.27 -4.07 15.09
CA ILE A 248 -15.35 -3.16 15.44
C ILE A 248 -15.49 -2.09 14.37
N HIS A 249 -14.38 -1.48 13.93
CA HIS A 249 -14.41 -0.35 13.01
C HIS A 249 -14.26 -0.78 11.56
N LEU A 250 -14.79 0.05 10.65
CA LEU A 250 -14.65 -0.12 9.22
C LEU A 250 -13.94 1.08 8.58
N SER A 251 -12.78 0.82 8.00
CA SER A 251 -12.01 1.79 7.23
C SER A 251 -12.35 1.73 5.73
N MET A 252 -12.20 2.87 5.06
CA MET A 252 -12.43 2.96 3.61
C MET A 252 -11.26 2.31 2.85
N PHE A 253 -11.52 1.15 2.26
CA PHE A 253 -10.54 0.46 1.44
C PHE A 253 -10.49 1.04 0.03
N MET A 254 -11.63 1.36 -0.57
CA MET A 254 -11.69 1.91 -1.93
C MET A 254 -12.95 2.74 -2.10
N CYS A 255 -12.87 3.80 -2.90
CA CYS A 255 -14.04 4.54 -3.36
C CYS A 255 -13.78 5.05 -4.77
N ASP A 256 -14.85 5.29 -5.53
CA ASP A 256 -14.78 6.05 -6.77
C ASP A 256 -14.83 7.55 -6.44
N PRO A 257 -13.72 8.30 -6.58
CA PRO A 257 -13.71 9.72 -6.27
C PRO A 257 -14.54 10.55 -7.28
N THR A 258 -14.85 10.00 -8.46
CA THR A 258 -15.63 10.70 -9.49
C THR A 258 -17.13 10.61 -9.26
N LEU A 259 -17.59 9.63 -8.46
CA LEU A 259 -19.01 9.34 -8.30
C LEU A 259 -19.79 10.40 -7.53
N PHE A 260 -19.13 11.00 -6.53
CA PHE A 260 -19.72 11.99 -5.63
C PHE A 260 -18.98 13.33 -5.70
N GLY A 261 -18.30 13.61 -6.81
CA GLY A 261 -17.37 14.74 -6.96
C GLY A 261 -17.94 16.07 -6.45
N GLY A 262 -17.26 16.68 -5.47
CA GLY A 262 -17.61 17.99 -4.90
C GLY A 262 -18.77 17.99 -3.88
N ALA A 263 -19.37 16.84 -3.57
CA ALA A 263 -20.40 16.76 -2.55
C ALA A 263 -19.79 16.84 -1.16
N ARG A 264 -19.94 17.98 -0.48
CA ARG A 264 -19.51 18.19 0.92
C ARG A 264 -19.99 17.09 1.87
N ALA A 265 -21.16 16.51 1.59
CA ALA A 265 -21.70 15.37 2.32
C ALA A 265 -20.79 14.12 2.21
N PHE A 266 -20.24 13.82 1.04
CA PHE A 266 -19.32 12.69 0.86
C PHE A 266 -18.00 12.90 1.60
N GLU A 267 -17.45 14.12 1.59
CA GLU A 267 -16.24 14.46 2.34
C GLU A 267 -16.43 14.34 3.87
N GLN A 268 -17.59 14.76 4.38
CA GLN A 268 -17.94 14.57 5.79
C GLN A 268 -18.12 13.09 6.14
N MET A 269 -18.74 12.31 5.26
CA MET A 269 -19.02 10.89 5.49
C MET A 269 -17.79 9.99 5.31
N SER A 270 -16.83 10.37 4.48
CA SER A 270 -15.58 9.63 4.29
C SER A 270 -14.65 9.78 5.50
N GLY A 271 -14.72 10.91 6.22
CA GLY A 271 -14.02 11.15 7.48
C GLY A 271 -14.71 10.58 8.73
N THR A 272 -15.96 10.08 8.61
CA THR A 272 -16.71 9.53 9.75
C THR A 272 -16.31 8.07 9.99
N GLN A 273 -15.93 7.77 11.24
CA GLN A 273 -15.61 6.40 11.67
C GLN A 273 -16.91 5.58 11.77
N ILE A 274 -17.02 4.51 10.99
CA ILE A 274 -18.18 3.61 10.97
C ILE A 274 -17.82 2.33 11.72
N THR A 275 -18.78 1.75 12.45
CA THR A 275 -18.63 0.46 13.13
C THR A 275 -19.48 -0.63 12.49
N VAL A 276 -19.22 -1.88 12.85
CA VAL A 276 -19.99 -3.06 12.42
C VAL A 276 -21.47 -2.98 12.83
N ASP A 277 -21.79 -2.18 13.86
CA ASP A 277 -23.14 -1.99 14.39
C ASP A 277 -23.92 -0.87 13.70
N GLU A 278 -23.31 -0.14 12.76
CA GLU A 278 -24.01 0.90 12.01
C GLU A 278 -25.25 0.32 11.30
N PRO A 279 -26.43 0.97 11.33
CA PRO A 279 -27.69 0.33 10.97
C PRO A 279 -27.78 -0.28 9.57
N TYR A 280 -27.10 0.26 8.57
CA TYR A 280 -27.08 -0.30 7.22
C TYR A 280 -25.96 -1.33 7.06
N THR A 281 -24.80 -1.05 7.64
CA THR A 281 -23.63 -1.92 7.65
C THR A 281 -23.94 -3.24 8.33
N SER A 282 -24.53 -3.23 9.52
CA SER A 282 -24.95 -4.42 10.27
C SER A 282 -25.94 -5.29 9.47
N LYS A 283 -26.95 -4.67 8.83
CA LYS A 283 -27.89 -5.38 7.95
C LYS A 283 -27.19 -6.07 6.78
N VAL A 284 -26.24 -5.38 6.13
CA VAL A 284 -25.47 -5.95 5.01
C VAL A 284 -24.57 -7.09 5.48
N LEU A 285 -23.87 -6.90 6.60
CA LEU A 285 -22.98 -7.89 7.20
C LEU A 285 -23.73 -9.16 7.63
N ALA A 286 -25.00 -9.05 8.04
CA ALA A 286 -25.87 -10.16 8.40
C ALA A 286 -26.45 -10.90 7.17
N SER A 287 -26.62 -10.23 6.03
CA SER A 287 -27.18 -10.85 4.82
C SER A 287 -26.25 -11.91 4.24
N LYS A 288 -26.78 -13.03 3.71
CA LYS A 288 -25.98 -14.00 2.93
C LYS A 288 -25.99 -13.72 1.43
N GLU A 289 -27.02 -13.03 0.94
CA GLU A 289 -27.27 -12.80 -0.49
C GLU A 289 -27.05 -11.34 -0.91
N GLY A 290 -26.52 -10.51 -0.01
CA GLY A 290 -26.51 -9.06 -0.17
C GLY A 290 -27.91 -8.47 0.02
N LEU A 291 -27.99 -7.15 -0.08
CA LEU A 291 -29.20 -6.36 0.04
C LEU A 291 -29.30 -5.40 -1.15
N VAL A 292 -30.53 -5.06 -1.52
CA VAL A 292 -30.81 -4.05 -2.54
C VAL A 292 -31.69 -3.00 -1.89
N PHE A 293 -31.22 -1.77 -1.89
CA PHE A 293 -31.92 -0.62 -1.34
C PHE A 293 -32.44 0.23 -2.50
N SER A 294 -33.75 0.42 -2.57
CA SER A 294 -34.38 1.34 -3.52
C SER A 294 -34.10 2.77 -3.08
N VAL A 295 -33.38 3.55 -3.89
CA VAL A 295 -32.99 4.92 -3.56
C VAL A 295 -34.22 5.77 -3.23
N ALA A 296 -35.29 5.61 -3.99
CA ALA A 296 -36.54 6.36 -3.79
C ALA A 296 -37.27 5.98 -2.49
N GLU A 297 -37.24 4.71 -2.07
CA GLU A 297 -37.85 4.27 -0.81
C GLU A 297 -37.01 4.69 0.39
N GLU A 298 -35.69 4.59 0.29
CA GLU A 298 -34.78 4.98 1.37
C GLU A 298 -34.83 6.48 1.66
N ILE A 299 -35.01 7.34 0.64
CA ILE A 299 -35.27 8.77 0.85
C ILE A 299 -36.55 8.98 1.67
N LYS A 300 -37.62 8.22 1.39
CA LYS A 300 -38.87 8.31 2.16
C LYS A 300 -38.70 7.82 3.60
N ASN A 301 -37.82 6.84 3.81
CA ASN A 301 -37.50 6.29 5.12
C ASN A 301 -36.54 7.17 5.93
N GLY A 302 -36.13 8.33 5.41
CA GLY A 302 -35.24 9.27 6.11
C GLY A 302 -33.77 8.85 6.10
N ASN A 303 -33.35 8.00 5.16
CA ASN A 303 -31.96 7.59 5.02
C ASN A 303 -31.11 8.74 4.46
N ASP A 304 -30.20 9.27 5.27
CA ASP A 304 -29.32 10.37 4.85
C ASP A 304 -28.33 9.96 3.74
N TYR A 305 -27.91 8.69 3.70
CA TYR A 305 -27.10 8.16 2.60
C TYR A 305 -27.86 8.20 1.27
N ALA A 306 -29.18 7.99 1.28
CA ALA A 306 -29.99 7.91 0.08
C ALA A 306 -30.09 9.25 -0.68
N LYS A 307 -29.96 10.38 0.02
CA LYS A 307 -29.85 11.71 -0.62
C LYS A 307 -28.60 11.80 -1.49
N LEU A 308 -27.49 11.24 -1.03
CA LEU A 308 -26.24 11.17 -1.79
C LEU A 308 -26.38 10.17 -2.96
N TRP A 309 -27.02 9.02 -2.74
CA TRP A 309 -27.23 8.03 -3.80
C TRP A 309 -28.06 8.61 -4.96
N ALA A 310 -29.05 9.46 -4.65
CA ALA A 310 -29.92 10.10 -5.62
C ALA A 310 -29.17 10.98 -6.64
N THR A 311 -28.04 11.58 -6.26
CA THR A 311 -27.28 12.47 -7.15
C THR A 311 -26.67 11.73 -8.35
N THR A 312 -26.57 10.40 -8.27
CA THR A 312 -26.01 9.56 -9.33
C THR A 312 -27.04 9.19 -10.41
N GLY A 313 -28.32 9.49 -10.19
CA GLY A 313 -29.42 9.13 -11.09
C GLY A 313 -29.73 7.63 -11.16
N ARG A 314 -29.10 6.81 -10.31
CA ARG A 314 -29.34 5.35 -10.25
C ARG A 314 -30.49 5.03 -9.29
N LYS A 315 -31.25 3.99 -9.63
CA LYS A 315 -32.45 3.61 -8.86
C LYS A 315 -32.14 2.75 -7.63
N ASN A 316 -31.07 1.96 -7.65
CA ASN A 316 -30.81 0.94 -6.64
C ASN A 316 -29.36 0.99 -6.14
N MET A 317 -29.20 0.85 -4.83
CA MET A 317 -27.93 0.60 -4.15
C MET A 317 -27.84 -0.89 -3.81
N TYR A 318 -26.87 -1.57 -4.40
CA TYR A 318 -26.56 -2.99 -4.17
C TYR A 318 -25.43 -3.10 -3.17
N SER A 319 -25.66 -3.86 -2.11
CA SER A 319 -24.72 -3.95 -0.99
C SER A 319 -24.47 -5.39 -0.60
N PHE A 320 -23.22 -5.80 -0.52
CA PHE A 320 -22.85 -7.18 -0.20
C PHE A 320 -21.82 -7.22 0.94
N PRO A 321 -21.88 -8.21 1.82
CA PRO A 321 -20.77 -8.50 2.72
C PRO A 321 -19.62 -9.08 1.92
N LEU A 322 -18.41 -8.65 2.25
CA LEU A 322 -17.19 -9.30 1.79
C LEU A 322 -16.78 -10.34 2.83
N ARG A 323 -16.58 -11.57 2.39
CA ARG A 323 -16.34 -12.73 3.28
C ARG A 323 -15.23 -13.63 2.78
N VAL A 324 -14.48 -14.17 3.73
CA VAL A 324 -13.56 -15.29 3.52
C VAL A 324 -13.98 -16.42 4.44
N GLY A 325 -14.48 -17.52 3.86
CA GLY A 325 -15.24 -18.51 4.61
C GLY A 325 -16.48 -17.89 5.25
N ASP A 326 -16.67 -18.10 6.55
CA ASP A 326 -17.77 -17.53 7.33
C ASP A 326 -17.44 -16.18 7.97
N ARG A 327 -16.20 -15.68 7.81
CA ARG A 327 -15.76 -14.43 8.43
C ARG A 327 -16.07 -13.24 7.53
N ASN A 328 -16.76 -12.23 8.09
CA ASN A 328 -16.88 -10.92 7.48
C ASN A 328 -15.53 -10.19 7.50
N ILE A 329 -15.12 -9.67 6.35
CA ILE A 329 -13.92 -8.84 6.21
C ILE A 329 -14.25 -7.42 5.75
N GLY A 330 -15.49 -7.13 5.36
CA GLY A 330 -15.89 -5.81 4.88
C GLY A 330 -17.26 -5.78 4.23
N THR A 331 -17.55 -4.66 3.58
CA THR A 331 -18.76 -4.44 2.79
C THR A 331 -18.40 -3.76 1.46
N ILE A 332 -19.17 -4.07 0.42
CA ILE A 332 -19.09 -3.43 -0.90
C ILE A 332 -20.44 -2.84 -1.26
N TRP A 333 -20.41 -1.64 -1.84
CA TRP A 333 -21.59 -0.83 -2.18
C TRP A 333 -21.49 -0.37 -3.63
N MET A 334 -22.53 -0.62 -4.42
CA MET A 334 -22.56 -0.37 -5.87
C MET A 334 -23.89 0.24 -6.29
N LEU A 335 -23.85 1.24 -7.17
CA LEU A 335 -25.03 1.91 -7.71
C LEU A 335 -25.33 1.43 -9.12
N ALA A 336 -26.57 0.98 -9.35
CA ALA A 336 -27.03 0.52 -10.66
C ALA A 336 -28.56 0.62 -10.81
N ASN A 337 -29.03 0.50 -12.06
CA ASN A 337 -30.47 0.40 -12.32
C ASN A 337 -30.97 -1.04 -12.15
N GLN A 338 -30.23 -2.02 -12.67
CA GLN A 338 -30.57 -3.43 -12.58
C GLN A 338 -29.31 -4.29 -12.65
N LEU A 339 -29.18 -5.26 -11.74
CA LEU A 339 -28.04 -6.18 -11.67
C LEU A 339 -28.48 -7.60 -11.35
N SER A 340 -27.77 -8.59 -11.90
CA SER A 340 -27.93 -9.99 -11.53
C SER A 340 -27.29 -10.25 -10.16
N LYS A 341 -28.09 -10.65 -9.16
CA LYS A 341 -27.61 -10.98 -7.82
C LYS A 341 -26.59 -12.13 -7.82
N LEU A 342 -26.80 -13.14 -8.68
CA LEU A 342 -25.93 -14.32 -8.77
C LEU A 342 -24.53 -13.92 -9.24
N LEU A 343 -24.47 -13.08 -10.28
CA LEU A 343 -23.21 -12.61 -10.84
C LEU A 343 -22.46 -11.72 -9.85
N LEU A 344 -23.18 -10.80 -9.17
CA LEU A 344 -22.60 -9.96 -8.11
C LEU A 344 -22.00 -10.78 -6.97
N ARG A 345 -22.69 -11.85 -6.54
CA ARG A 345 -22.18 -12.73 -5.49
C ARG A 345 -20.83 -13.35 -5.88
N GLY A 346 -20.70 -13.82 -7.12
CA GLY A 346 -19.44 -14.35 -7.64
C GLY A 346 -18.32 -13.31 -7.63
N ILE A 347 -18.60 -12.10 -8.13
CA ILE A 347 -17.65 -10.98 -8.13
C ILE A 347 -17.21 -10.61 -6.71
N CYS A 348 -18.16 -10.47 -5.78
CA CYS A 348 -17.86 -10.11 -4.39
C CYS A 348 -17.01 -11.17 -3.69
N ALA A 349 -17.21 -12.46 -3.98
CA ALA A 349 -16.39 -13.53 -3.44
C ALA A 349 -14.92 -13.42 -3.92
N GLN A 350 -14.70 -13.15 -5.21
CA GLN A 350 -13.35 -12.97 -5.76
C GLN A 350 -12.67 -11.71 -5.17
N ILE A 351 -13.39 -10.60 -5.09
CA ILE A 351 -12.92 -9.36 -4.45
C ILE A 351 -12.56 -9.61 -2.98
N SER A 352 -13.37 -10.39 -2.26
CA SER A 352 -13.12 -10.71 -0.86
C SER A 352 -11.79 -11.43 -0.67
N ILE A 353 -11.54 -12.45 -1.49
CA ILE A 353 -10.28 -13.21 -1.46
C ILE A 353 -9.09 -12.29 -1.77
N ALA A 354 -9.21 -11.44 -2.79
CA ALA A 354 -8.12 -10.54 -3.17
C ALA A 354 -7.79 -9.50 -2.09
N ILE A 355 -8.82 -8.90 -1.48
CA ILE A 355 -8.63 -7.96 -0.36
C ILE A 355 -7.94 -8.67 0.81
N ALA A 356 -8.40 -9.86 1.18
CA ALA A 356 -7.78 -10.63 2.26
C ALA A 356 -6.31 -10.97 1.96
N ASN A 357 -5.99 -11.33 0.71
CA ASN A 357 -4.61 -11.59 0.29
C ASN A 357 -3.74 -10.32 0.34
N ILE A 358 -4.26 -9.17 -0.10
CA ILE A 358 -3.55 -7.88 -0.03
C ILE A 358 -3.26 -7.51 1.43
N GLN A 359 -4.27 -7.57 2.31
CA GLN A 359 -4.11 -7.27 3.73
C GLN A 359 -3.12 -8.24 4.41
N ALA A 360 -3.18 -9.53 4.08
CA ALA A 360 -2.23 -10.52 4.60
C ALA A 360 -0.79 -10.24 4.14
N ASN A 361 -0.60 -9.87 2.87
CA ASN A 361 0.72 -9.51 2.34
C ASN A 361 1.27 -8.23 2.97
N GLU A 362 0.44 -7.19 3.15
CA GLU A 362 0.84 -5.95 3.81
C GLU A 362 1.31 -6.21 5.25
N LYS A 363 0.56 -7.03 6.01
CA LYS A 363 0.96 -7.44 7.37
C LYS A 363 2.25 -8.25 7.38
N LEU A 364 2.41 -9.18 6.44
CA LEU A 364 3.62 -10.00 6.33
C LEU A 364 4.84 -9.12 6.05
N LEU A 365 4.72 -8.13 5.16
CA LEU A 365 5.79 -7.18 4.87
C LEU A 365 6.13 -6.33 6.10
N ALA A 366 5.12 -5.86 6.85
CA ALA A 366 5.33 -5.12 8.09
C ALA A 366 6.07 -5.96 9.15
N TYR A 367 5.63 -7.19 9.40
CA TYR A 367 6.31 -8.11 10.32
C TYR A 367 7.71 -8.46 9.87
N LYS A 368 7.93 -8.70 8.57
CA LYS A 368 9.26 -8.97 8.03
C LYS A 368 10.21 -7.80 8.30
N LYS A 369 9.76 -6.57 8.06
CA LYS A 369 10.55 -5.36 8.33
C LYS A 369 10.86 -5.20 9.82
N GLN A 370 9.90 -5.49 10.70
CA GLN A 370 10.13 -5.48 12.14
C GLN A 370 11.17 -6.54 12.56
N LEU A 371 11.05 -7.76 12.05
CA LEU A 371 12.01 -8.84 12.30
C LEU A 371 13.40 -8.54 11.75
N GLU A 372 13.50 -7.89 10.59
CA GLU A 372 14.79 -7.44 10.02
C GLU A 372 15.45 -6.41 10.94
N ASN A 373 14.68 -5.42 11.42
CA ASN A 373 15.18 -4.43 12.38
C ASN A 373 15.61 -5.07 13.71
N GLU A 374 14.81 -6.02 14.24
CA GLU A 374 15.16 -6.77 15.46
C GLU A 374 16.40 -7.64 15.24
N ASN A 375 16.55 -8.27 14.07
CA ASN A 375 17.70 -9.10 13.75
C ASN A 375 18.97 -8.26 13.59
N ASP A 376 18.89 -7.11 12.93
CA ASP A 376 20.01 -6.18 12.82
C ASP A 376 20.42 -5.64 14.19
N TYR A 377 19.43 -5.29 15.03
CA TYR A 377 19.65 -4.93 16.42
C TYR A 377 20.30 -6.06 17.24
N LEU A 378 19.83 -7.31 17.11
CA LEU A 378 20.40 -8.48 17.78
C LEU A 378 21.79 -8.84 17.26
N LYS A 379 22.09 -8.65 15.96
CA LYS A 379 23.44 -8.82 15.39
C LYS A 379 24.40 -7.77 15.93
N GLU A 380 23.97 -6.53 16.07
CA GLU A 380 24.73 -5.49 16.76
C GLU A 380 24.96 -5.86 18.23
N GLN A 381 23.98 -6.46 18.91
CA GLN A 381 24.15 -6.98 20.27
C GLN A 381 25.15 -8.13 20.35
N ILE A 382 25.09 -9.13 19.46
CA ILE A 382 26.03 -10.26 19.45
C ILE A 382 27.46 -9.80 19.21
N ARG A 383 27.68 -8.82 18.32
CA ARG A 383 28.99 -8.16 18.13
C ARG A 383 29.47 -7.44 19.38
N THR A 384 28.57 -7.08 20.28
CA THR A 384 28.85 -6.31 21.50
C THR A 384 29.06 -7.22 22.73
N ILE A 385 28.42 -8.39 22.78
CA ILE A 385 28.38 -9.29 23.96
C ILE A 385 29.66 -10.14 24.11
N TYR A 386 30.30 -10.55 23.01
CA TYR A 386 31.58 -11.26 23.07
C TYR A 386 32.72 -10.27 22.88
N ASN A 387 33.36 -9.82 23.98
CA ASN A 387 34.81 -9.55 24.06
C ASN A 387 35.18 -8.82 25.38
N PHE A 388 35.42 -9.58 26.45
CA PHE A 388 36.18 -9.06 27.60
C PHE A 388 37.70 -8.99 27.30
N SER A 389 38.14 -9.53 26.16
CA SER A 389 39.53 -9.56 25.67
C SER A 389 39.98 -8.31 24.90
N GLU A 390 39.17 -7.24 24.87
CA GLU A 390 39.44 -6.02 24.09
C GLU A 390 40.17 -4.91 24.86
N ILE A 391 40.16 -4.91 26.20
CA ILE A 391 40.89 -3.88 26.96
C ILE A 391 42.33 -4.34 27.15
N VAL A 392 43.23 -3.67 26.44
CA VAL A 392 44.67 -3.93 26.47
C VAL A 392 45.36 -2.81 27.24
N GLY A 393 46.04 -3.19 28.33
CA GLY A 393 46.88 -2.30 29.12
C GLY A 393 47.15 -2.90 30.49
N ASN A 394 48.42 -2.88 30.90
CA ASN A 394 48.91 -3.40 32.18
C ASN A 394 49.66 -2.34 33.00
N GLY A 395 49.87 -1.14 32.45
CA GLY A 395 50.51 -0.02 33.14
C GLY A 395 49.77 0.40 34.41
N ALA A 396 50.49 1.04 35.34
CA ALA A 396 49.95 1.44 36.65
C ALA A 396 48.69 2.33 36.53
N ALA A 397 48.64 3.21 35.53
CA ALA A 397 47.50 4.07 35.28
C ALA A 397 46.23 3.28 34.90
N MET A 398 46.37 2.19 34.13
CA MET A 398 45.25 1.31 33.78
C MET A 398 44.85 0.38 34.93
N GLN A 399 45.80 -0.05 35.77
CA GLN A 399 45.49 -0.83 36.97
C GLN A 399 44.56 -0.08 37.92
N GLU A 400 44.76 1.22 38.08
CA GLU A 400 43.85 2.05 38.88
C GLU A 400 42.45 2.11 38.25
N VAL A 401 42.35 2.24 36.93
CA VAL A 401 41.06 2.19 36.22
C VAL A 401 40.37 0.83 36.44
N TYR A 402 41.08 -0.30 36.33
CA TYR A 402 40.50 -1.62 36.61
C TYR A 402 40.01 -1.78 38.06
N ARG A 403 40.76 -1.21 39.02
CA ARG A 403 40.37 -1.19 40.43
C ARG A 403 39.06 -0.42 40.63
N LEU A 404 38.94 0.77 40.02
CA LEU A 404 37.73 1.59 40.06
C LEU A 404 36.53 0.89 39.39
N ILE A 405 36.74 0.26 38.23
CA ILE A 405 35.71 -0.55 37.56
C ILE A 405 35.19 -1.66 38.48
N SER A 406 36.11 -2.40 39.09
CA SER A 406 35.77 -3.53 39.98
C SER A 406 34.97 -3.07 41.21
N LEU A 407 35.33 -1.90 41.77
CA LEU A 407 34.65 -1.32 42.92
C LEU A 407 33.22 -0.88 42.58
N VAL A 408 33.01 -0.25 41.42
CA VAL A 408 31.72 0.34 41.04
C VAL A 408 30.78 -0.63 40.35
N ALA A 409 31.30 -1.72 39.79
CA ALA A 409 30.49 -2.68 39.03
C ALA A 409 29.32 -3.26 39.87
N THR A 410 29.52 -3.45 41.17
CA THR A 410 28.55 -4.07 42.09
C THR A 410 27.51 -3.10 42.70
N SER A 411 27.79 -1.80 42.74
CA SER A 411 26.98 -0.83 43.52
C SER A 411 25.76 -0.26 42.79
N GLY A 412 25.60 -0.55 41.49
CA GLY A 412 24.48 -0.05 40.67
C GLY A 412 24.43 1.48 40.49
N THR A 413 25.40 2.22 41.03
CA THR A 413 25.46 3.69 40.99
C THR A 413 25.74 4.23 39.60
N THR A 414 25.43 5.51 39.40
CA THR A 414 25.78 6.27 38.20
C THR A 414 27.30 6.44 38.10
N VAL A 415 27.86 6.11 36.94
CA VAL A 415 29.30 6.23 36.68
C VAL A 415 29.54 7.27 35.60
N LEU A 416 30.50 8.17 35.82
CA LEU A 416 30.89 9.19 34.84
C LEU A 416 32.32 8.94 34.37
N VAL A 417 32.48 8.54 33.12
CA VAL A 417 33.78 8.23 32.50
C VAL A 417 34.32 9.48 31.79
N HIS A 418 35.40 10.03 32.32
CA HIS A 418 36.08 11.19 31.76
C HIS A 418 37.33 10.77 30.99
N GLY A 419 37.51 11.29 29.78
CA GLY A 419 38.75 11.06 29.04
C GLY A 419 38.69 11.61 27.62
N GLU A 420 39.85 11.92 27.07
CA GLU A 420 39.97 12.44 25.71
C GLU A 420 39.35 11.49 24.67
N THR A 421 38.96 12.04 23.52
CA THR A 421 38.46 11.24 22.40
C THR A 421 39.50 10.21 21.97
N GLY A 422 39.05 8.98 21.68
CA GLY A 422 39.93 7.90 21.23
C GLY A 422 40.68 7.14 22.34
N THR A 423 40.39 7.38 23.62
CA THR A 423 41.01 6.65 24.75
C THR A 423 40.40 5.28 25.07
N GLY A 424 39.16 5.03 24.59
CA GLY A 424 38.44 3.76 24.80
C GLY A 424 37.31 3.82 25.83
N LYS A 425 36.69 4.98 26.06
CA LYS A 425 35.59 5.16 27.04
C LYS A 425 34.45 4.16 26.91
N GLU A 426 34.05 3.81 25.68
CA GLU A 426 33.00 2.81 25.43
C GLU A 426 33.38 1.40 25.95
N LEU A 427 34.66 1.02 25.81
CA LEU A 427 35.15 -0.27 26.33
C LEU A 427 35.09 -0.31 27.86
N ILE A 428 35.41 0.81 28.52
CA ILE A 428 35.31 0.95 29.98
C ILE A 428 33.86 0.84 30.45
N ALA A 429 32.93 1.54 29.77
CA ALA A 429 31.50 1.42 30.07
C ALA A 429 31.00 -0.03 29.93
N ARG A 430 31.43 -0.73 28.87
CA ARG A 430 31.12 -2.15 28.65
C ARG A 430 31.70 -3.04 29.75
N ALA A 431 32.93 -2.80 30.19
CA ALA A 431 33.54 -3.55 31.28
C ALA A 431 32.79 -3.36 32.60
N ILE A 432 32.36 -2.14 32.92
CA ILE A 432 31.54 -1.85 34.10
C ILE A 432 30.21 -2.62 34.03
N HIS A 433 29.55 -2.62 32.87
CA HIS A 433 28.29 -3.35 32.69
C HIS A 433 28.48 -4.86 32.84
N ASN A 434 29.46 -5.44 32.16
CA ASN A 434 29.72 -6.89 32.18
C ASN A 434 30.18 -7.41 33.55
N ALA A 435 30.81 -6.56 34.37
CA ALA A 435 31.20 -6.89 35.73
C ALA A 435 30.05 -6.70 36.75
N SER A 436 28.87 -6.24 36.32
CA SER A 436 27.76 -5.90 37.20
C SER A 436 26.72 -7.00 37.40
N ALA A 437 25.81 -6.79 38.35
CA ALA A 437 24.61 -7.63 38.51
C ALA A 437 23.67 -7.61 37.29
N ARG A 438 23.80 -6.64 36.39
CA ARG A 438 23.02 -6.51 35.15
C ARG A 438 23.75 -7.06 33.92
N LYS A 439 24.84 -7.82 34.08
CA LYS A 439 25.65 -8.38 32.97
C LYS A 439 24.87 -9.23 31.97
N ASP A 440 23.81 -9.90 32.42
CA ASP A 440 22.94 -10.74 31.58
C ASP A 440 21.78 -9.94 30.98
N LYS A 441 21.75 -8.62 31.19
CA LYS A 441 20.77 -7.68 30.65
C LYS A 441 21.40 -6.83 29.55
N LEU A 442 20.56 -6.12 28.80
CA LEU A 442 20.97 -5.34 27.64
C LEU A 442 21.65 -4.01 28.01
N MET A 443 22.88 -3.76 27.57
CA MET A 443 23.42 -2.39 27.63
C MET A 443 22.93 -1.56 26.43
N VAL A 444 21.94 -0.70 26.65
CA VAL A 444 21.44 0.26 25.65
C VAL A 444 22.46 1.39 25.52
N LYS A 445 22.88 1.73 24.30
CA LYS A 445 23.86 2.80 24.04
C LYS A 445 23.23 3.94 23.27
N VAL A 446 23.61 5.17 23.62
CA VAL A 446 23.21 6.40 22.91
C VAL A 446 24.41 7.30 22.81
N ASN A 447 24.71 7.79 21.61
CA ASN A 447 25.70 8.84 21.39
C ASN A 447 24.98 10.18 21.25
N CYS A 448 25.13 11.05 22.24
CA CYS A 448 24.45 12.34 22.28
C CYS A 448 24.94 13.31 21.18
N ALA A 449 26.15 13.12 20.66
CA ALA A 449 26.73 13.95 19.60
C ALA A 449 26.26 13.56 18.19
N ALA A 450 25.74 12.34 18.00
CA ALA A 450 25.41 11.79 16.69
C ALA A 450 24.01 12.20 16.19
N LEU A 451 23.18 12.78 17.06
CA LEU A 451 21.78 13.09 16.77
C LEU A 451 21.54 14.61 16.80
N PRO A 452 20.71 15.13 15.88
CA PRO A 452 20.20 16.50 15.97
C PRO A 452 19.52 16.78 17.31
N ALA A 453 19.69 18.01 17.82
CA ALA A 453 19.15 18.44 19.12
C ALA A 453 17.62 18.27 19.26
N ASN A 454 16.88 18.33 18.15
CA ASN A 454 15.43 18.11 18.13
C ASN A 454 15.03 16.62 18.15
N LEU A 455 15.92 15.71 17.77
CA LEU A 455 15.66 14.26 17.74
C LEU A 455 16.15 13.54 18.99
N ILE A 456 17.18 14.07 19.67
CA ILE A 456 17.75 13.43 20.86
C ILE A 456 16.72 13.26 22.00
N GLU A 457 15.78 14.20 22.17
CA GLU A 457 14.71 14.07 23.15
C GLU A 457 13.76 12.91 22.82
N SER A 458 13.35 12.81 21.55
CA SER A 458 12.48 11.76 21.08
C SER A 458 13.14 10.39 21.20
N GLU A 459 14.43 10.28 20.89
CA GLU A 459 15.18 9.04 21.04
C GLU A 459 15.32 8.65 22.53
N LEU A 460 15.75 9.56 23.40
CA LEU A 460 15.96 9.25 24.81
C LEU A 460 14.66 8.91 25.55
N PHE A 461 13.63 9.73 25.38
CA PHE A 461 12.40 9.69 26.20
C PHE A 461 11.18 9.12 25.47
N GLY A 462 11.23 8.92 24.16
CA GLY A 462 10.09 8.50 23.35
C GLY A 462 9.13 9.65 23.04
N HIS A 463 8.17 9.39 22.15
CA HIS A 463 7.11 10.35 21.82
C HIS A 463 5.76 9.69 21.64
N GLU A 464 4.70 10.44 21.95
CA GLU A 464 3.33 10.06 21.61
C GLU A 464 2.98 10.48 20.18
N ARG A 465 1.97 9.83 19.60
CA ARG A 465 1.49 10.16 18.25
C ARG A 465 1.05 11.64 18.19
N GLY A 466 1.56 12.38 17.22
CA GLY A 466 1.25 13.80 17.03
C GLY A 466 2.05 14.78 17.90
N ALA A 467 3.09 14.33 18.60
CA ALA A 467 3.92 15.19 19.44
C ALA A 467 4.68 16.30 18.67
N PHE A 468 5.00 16.06 17.40
CA PHE A 468 5.61 17.03 16.47
C PHE A 468 5.24 16.68 15.02
N THR A 469 5.52 17.59 14.09
CA THR A 469 5.32 17.38 12.65
C THR A 469 6.13 16.18 12.16
N GLY A 470 5.47 15.09 11.76
CA GLY A 470 6.11 13.82 11.36
C GLY A 470 5.99 12.68 12.36
N ALA A 471 5.48 12.93 13.58
CA ALA A 471 5.21 11.90 14.58
C ALA A 471 3.89 11.14 14.28
N THR A 472 3.88 10.34 13.21
CA THR A 472 2.70 9.58 12.75
C THR A 472 2.37 8.39 13.65
N GLU A 473 3.35 7.88 14.38
CA GLU A 473 3.24 6.72 15.26
C GLU A 473 3.83 7.03 16.64
N LYS A 474 3.59 6.15 17.60
CA LYS A 474 4.18 6.22 18.93
C LYS A 474 5.57 5.60 18.91
N HIS A 475 6.55 6.21 19.59
CA HIS A 475 7.91 5.70 19.69
C HIS A 475 8.34 5.47 21.15
N ILE A 476 8.93 4.31 21.42
CA ILE A 476 9.47 3.94 22.74
C ILE A 476 10.90 4.46 22.84
N GLY A 477 11.18 5.26 23.88
CA GLY A 477 12.50 5.85 24.09
C GLY A 477 13.54 4.88 24.65
N LYS A 478 14.82 5.28 24.59
CA LYS A 478 15.97 4.48 25.08
C LYS A 478 15.92 4.23 26.59
N PHE A 479 15.35 5.13 27.38
CA PHE A 479 15.16 4.90 28.81
C PHE A 479 14.16 3.78 29.10
N GLU A 480 13.04 3.73 28.37
CA GLU A 480 12.06 2.65 28.49
C GLU A 480 12.65 1.31 28.00
N LEU A 481 13.40 1.32 26.89
CA LEU A 481 14.12 0.14 26.39
C LEU A 481 15.17 -0.38 27.37
N ALA A 482 15.75 0.51 28.18
CA ALA A 482 16.75 0.17 29.19
C ALA A 482 16.16 -0.18 30.56
N ASP A 483 14.83 -0.29 30.70
CA ASP A 483 14.21 -0.65 31.97
C ASP A 483 14.79 -1.96 32.53
N LYS A 484 15.13 -1.94 33.82
CA LYS A 484 15.84 -3.01 34.55
C LYS A 484 17.20 -3.37 33.96
N SER A 485 17.79 -2.48 33.17
CA SER A 485 19.04 -2.70 32.45
C SER A 485 20.02 -1.52 32.56
N THR A 486 21.06 -1.46 31.72
CA THR A 486 22.07 -0.38 31.75
C THR A 486 21.92 0.52 30.53
N LEU A 487 21.92 1.83 30.74
CA LEU A 487 21.97 2.84 29.69
C LEU A 487 23.34 3.51 29.69
N PHE A 488 24.02 3.46 28.54
CA PHE A 488 25.27 4.14 28.29
C PHE A 488 25.04 5.39 27.43
N LEU A 489 25.34 6.57 28.00
CA LEU A 489 25.27 7.86 27.31
C LEU A 489 26.68 8.32 26.97
N ASP A 490 27.06 8.25 25.69
CA ASP A 490 28.34 8.76 25.21
C ASP A 490 28.24 10.24 24.79
N GLU A 491 29.33 10.96 25.01
CA GLU A 491 29.44 12.41 24.82
C GLU A 491 28.30 13.21 25.49
N ILE A 492 28.01 12.92 26.77
CA ILE A 492 26.92 13.56 27.53
C ILE A 492 27.04 15.09 27.61
N GLY A 493 28.24 15.64 27.45
CA GLY A 493 28.49 17.08 27.42
C GLY A 493 27.98 17.80 26.16
N GLU A 494 27.48 17.06 25.17
CA GLU A 494 26.84 17.59 23.95
C GLU A 494 25.31 17.67 24.06
N LEU A 495 24.73 17.22 25.18
CA LEU A 495 23.28 17.16 25.35
C LEU A 495 22.67 18.58 25.46
N PRO A 496 21.60 18.91 24.72
CA PRO A 496 20.91 20.21 24.84
C PRO A 496 20.33 20.45 26.25
N LEU A 497 20.21 21.72 26.66
CA LEU A 497 19.74 22.11 28.00
C LEU A 497 18.32 21.59 28.32
N GLU A 498 17.45 21.52 27.31
CA GLU A 498 16.08 21.00 27.44
C GLU A 498 16.09 19.50 27.76
N ALA A 499 16.91 18.74 27.05
CA ALA A 499 17.10 17.31 27.29
C ALA A 499 17.81 17.04 28.63
N GLN A 500 18.73 17.92 29.06
CA GLN A 500 19.37 17.86 30.37
C GLN A 500 18.34 17.95 31.51
N ALA A 501 17.34 18.83 31.39
CA ALA A 501 16.28 18.98 32.40
C ALA A 501 15.42 17.71 32.54
N LYS A 502 15.07 17.06 31.43
CA LYS A 502 14.33 15.78 31.45
C LYS A 502 15.20 14.65 31.98
N LEU A 503 16.46 14.58 31.57
CA LEU A 503 17.41 13.58 32.07
C LEU A 503 17.55 13.65 33.60
N LEU A 504 17.63 14.87 34.16
CA LEU A 504 17.65 15.08 35.60
C LEU A 504 16.43 14.46 36.30
N ARG A 505 15.22 14.67 35.76
CA ARG A 505 13.99 14.09 36.32
C ARG A 505 14.03 12.58 36.30
N VAL A 506 14.44 11.97 35.19
CA VAL A 506 14.53 10.50 35.09
C VAL A 506 15.54 9.93 36.09
N ILE A 507 16.68 10.59 36.31
CA ILE A 507 17.68 10.15 37.27
C ILE A 507 17.18 10.30 38.73
N GLN A 508 16.47 11.38 39.04
CA GLN A 508 16.02 11.69 40.41
C GLN A 508 14.76 10.91 40.80
N GLU A 509 13.74 10.93 39.95
CA GLU A 509 12.40 10.43 40.24
C GLU A 509 12.19 8.99 39.74
N ARG A 510 13.09 8.47 38.90
CA ARG A 510 12.95 7.18 38.20
C ARG A 510 11.68 7.10 37.35
N GLU A 511 11.25 8.26 36.88
CA GLU A 511 10.02 8.45 36.14
C GLU A 511 10.33 9.27 34.88
N LEU A 512 9.71 8.89 33.75
CA LEU A 512 9.85 9.59 32.48
C LEU A 512 8.48 9.89 31.88
N GLU A 513 8.42 10.98 31.13
CA GLU A 513 7.27 11.37 30.31
C GLU A 513 7.70 11.41 28.85
N ARG A 514 6.93 10.77 27.98
CA ARG A 514 7.16 10.85 26.52
C ARG A 514 6.91 12.27 26.03
N VAL A 515 7.62 12.68 24.98
CA VAL A 515 7.37 13.98 24.32
C VAL A 515 5.91 14.04 23.85
N GLY A 516 5.20 15.10 24.23
CA GLY A 516 3.77 15.29 23.92
C GLY A 516 2.80 14.48 24.78
N GLY A 517 3.30 13.58 25.64
CA GLY A 517 2.50 12.79 26.57
C GLY A 517 2.47 13.38 27.98
N LYS A 518 1.45 13.02 28.76
CA LYS A 518 1.36 13.29 30.22
C LYS A 518 1.44 12.01 31.06
N GLN A 519 1.64 10.87 30.40
CA GLN A 519 1.73 9.58 31.08
C GLN A 519 3.13 9.45 31.68
N THR A 520 3.18 9.37 33.00
CA THR A 520 4.41 9.08 33.75
C THR A 520 4.70 7.58 33.71
N ILE A 521 5.94 7.21 33.38
CA ILE A 521 6.39 5.83 33.21
C ILE A 521 7.57 5.60 34.15
N ARG A 522 7.43 4.63 35.06
CA ARG A 522 8.52 4.25 35.97
C ARG A 522 9.55 3.39 35.27
N VAL A 523 10.83 3.70 35.47
CA VAL A 523 11.96 2.96 34.91
C VAL A 523 13.06 2.73 35.96
N ASP A 524 13.66 1.55 35.96
CA ASP A 524 14.83 1.21 36.78
C ASP A 524 16.08 1.06 35.90
N VAL A 525 16.76 2.16 35.61
CA VAL A 525 17.91 2.19 34.70
C VAL A 525 19.21 2.47 35.46
N ARG A 526 20.24 1.66 35.23
CA ARG A 526 21.60 1.96 35.67
C ARG A 526 22.24 2.86 34.63
N LEU A 527 22.74 4.02 35.04
CA LEU A 527 23.33 4.97 34.11
C LEU A 527 24.87 4.90 34.11
N ILE A 528 25.46 4.85 32.92
CA ILE A 528 26.89 5.09 32.70
C ILE A 528 26.99 6.23 31.68
N ALA A 529 27.64 7.32 32.03
CA ALA A 529 27.83 8.46 31.13
C ALA A 529 29.31 8.61 30.79
N ALA A 530 29.62 9.09 29.58
CA ALA A 530 30.99 9.39 29.16
C ALA A 530 31.06 10.75 28.48
N THR A 531 32.21 11.43 28.62
CA THR A 531 32.44 12.73 27.99
C THR A 531 33.94 12.99 27.80
N ASN A 532 34.29 13.67 26.70
CA ASN A 532 35.61 14.26 26.52
C ASN A 532 35.71 15.71 27.03
N ARG A 533 34.58 16.38 27.31
CA ARG A 533 34.52 17.76 27.76
C ARG A 533 34.77 17.90 29.26
N ASN A 534 35.29 19.05 29.67
CA ASN A 534 35.30 19.46 31.06
C ASN A 534 33.89 19.94 31.47
N LEU A 535 33.12 19.08 32.14
CA LEU A 535 31.75 19.43 32.55
C LEU A 535 31.73 20.54 33.60
N GLU A 536 32.75 20.70 34.44
CA GLU A 536 32.82 21.80 35.41
C GLU A 536 32.98 23.16 34.73
N GLU A 537 33.70 23.20 33.60
CA GLU A 537 33.81 24.39 32.76
C GLU A 537 32.51 24.63 31.99
N ALA A 538 31.87 23.58 31.49
CA ALA A 538 30.56 23.67 30.83
C ALA A 538 29.46 24.18 31.78
N VAL A 539 29.53 23.83 33.07
CA VAL A 539 28.65 24.41 34.11
C VAL A 539 28.94 25.90 34.30
N ARG A 540 30.23 26.29 34.41
CA ARG A 540 30.63 27.70 34.57
C ARG A 540 30.22 28.58 33.38
N THR A 541 30.21 28.03 32.17
CA THR A 541 29.80 28.75 30.94
C THR A 541 28.30 28.66 30.64
N GLY A 542 27.50 28.00 31.50
CA GLY A 542 26.05 27.85 31.33
C GLY A 542 25.62 26.87 30.24
N GLN A 543 26.54 26.06 29.71
CA GLN A 543 26.27 25.04 28.69
C GLN A 543 25.81 23.71 29.30
N PHE A 544 26.04 23.51 30.59
CA PHE A 544 25.62 22.32 31.32
C PHE A 544 24.99 22.70 32.66
N ARG A 545 23.92 22.02 33.07
CA ARG A 545 23.26 22.32 34.33
C ARG A 545 24.05 21.77 35.52
N GLU A 546 24.21 22.60 36.54
CA GLU A 546 24.90 22.26 37.79
C GLU A 546 24.22 21.08 38.52
N ASP A 547 22.89 21.08 38.59
CA ASP A 547 22.10 20.04 39.26
C ASP A 547 22.29 18.65 38.62
N LEU A 548 22.34 18.59 37.29
CA LEU A 548 22.61 17.37 36.54
C LEU A 548 24.06 16.90 36.71
N TYR A 549 25.02 17.83 36.71
CA TYR A 549 26.43 17.48 36.88
C TYR A 549 26.66 16.71 38.18
N TYR A 550 26.11 17.17 39.31
CA TYR A 550 26.26 16.45 40.58
C TYR A 550 25.54 15.09 40.62
N ARG A 551 24.47 14.90 39.82
CA ARG A 551 23.78 13.60 39.70
C ARG A 551 24.48 12.62 38.77
N LEU A 552 25.29 13.11 37.83
CA LEU A 552 26.11 12.27 36.97
C LEU A 552 27.46 11.96 37.62
N ASN A 553 28.10 12.94 38.26
CA ASN A 553 29.42 12.84 38.87
C ASN A 553 29.41 12.14 40.24
N VAL A 554 28.67 11.03 40.37
CA VAL A 554 28.58 10.25 41.62
C VAL A 554 29.80 9.36 41.79
N PHE A 555 30.25 8.73 40.70
CA PHE A 555 31.48 7.93 40.68
C PHE A 555 32.28 8.25 39.41
N PRO A 556 33.23 9.22 39.46
CA PRO A 556 34.07 9.56 38.33
C PRO A 556 35.13 8.49 38.07
N VAL A 557 35.31 8.12 36.80
CA VAL A 557 36.40 7.27 36.32
C VAL A 557 37.18 8.04 35.26
N ARG A 558 38.39 8.47 35.59
CA ARG A 558 39.28 9.14 34.64
C ARG A 558 40.05 8.10 33.83
N LEU A 559 39.87 8.10 32.51
CA LEU A 559 40.62 7.29 31.57
C LEU A 559 41.83 8.10 31.06
N PRO A 560 43.07 7.70 31.38
CA PRO A 560 44.26 8.45 31.00
C PRO A 560 44.47 8.44 29.47
N PRO A 561 44.92 9.57 28.88
CA PRO A 561 45.35 9.61 27.49
C PRO A 561 46.57 8.69 27.27
N LEU A 562 46.77 8.24 26.03
CA LEU A 562 47.80 7.24 25.69
C LEU A 562 49.23 7.71 26.06
N ARG A 563 49.49 9.01 26.00
CA ARG A 563 50.76 9.63 26.41
C ARG A 563 51.07 9.51 27.92
N GLU A 564 50.05 9.30 28.76
CA GLU A 564 50.20 9.09 30.21
C GLU A 564 50.38 7.60 30.57
N ARG A 565 50.33 6.69 29.57
CA ARG A 565 50.50 5.23 29.74
C ARG A 565 51.39 4.63 28.63
N PRO A 566 52.65 5.07 28.50
CA PRO A 566 53.53 4.62 27.44
C PRO A 566 53.84 3.11 27.47
N GLU A 567 53.70 2.46 28.63
CA GLU A 567 53.90 1.00 28.77
C GLU A 567 52.86 0.20 27.99
N ASP A 568 51.68 0.77 27.76
CA ASP A 568 50.56 0.10 27.08
C ASP A 568 50.66 0.21 25.55
N ILE A 569 51.50 1.11 25.01
CA ILE A 569 51.62 1.37 23.57
C ILE A 569 52.05 0.11 22.80
N GLU A 570 53.04 -0.62 23.31
CA GLU A 570 53.55 -1.83 22.63
C GLU A 570 52.55 -3.00 22.69
N PRO A 571 51.95 -3.35 23.84
CA PRO A 571 50.84 -4.30 23.90
C PRO A 571 49.68 -3.95 22.95
N LEU A 572 49.26 -2.68 22.91
CA LEU A 572 48.20 -2.20 22.02
C LEU A 572 48.59 -2.36 20.54
N ALA A 573 49.81 -1.96 20.17
CA ALA A 573 50.30 -2.09 18.81
C ALA A 573 50.34 -3.57 18.36
N ASN A 574 50.82 -4.47 19.22
CA ASN A 574 50.82 -5.91 18.94
C ASN A 574 49.40 -6.48 18.79
N PHE A 575 48.47 -6.03 19.63
CA PHE A 575 47.05 -6.42 19.52
C PHE A 575 46.47 -6.02 18.16
N PHE A 576 46.64 -4.76 17.74
CA PHE A 576 46.15 -4.27 16.45
C PHE A 576 46.84 -4.95 15.27
N VAL A 577 48.17 -5.15 15.31
CA VAL A 577 48.89 -5.90 14.26
C VAL A 577 48.29 -7.29 14.11
N LYS A 578 48.05 -8.03 15.20
CA LYS A 578 47.45 -9.37 15.16
C LYS A 578 46.02 -9.33 14.59
N LYS A 579 45.21 -8.36 14.99
CA LYS A 579 43.84 -8.14 14.52
C LYS A 579 43.80 -7.90 13.00
N TYR A 580 44.58 -6.94 12.50
CA TYR A 580 44.55 -6.54 11.10
C TYR A 580 45.32 -7.48 10.18
N ALA A 581 46.41 -8.10 10.64
CA ALA A 581 47.14 -9.11 9.87
C ALA A 581 46.24 -10.31 9.54
N ARG A 582 45.46 -10.78 10.53
CA ARG A 582 44.47 -11.85 10.34
C ARG A 582 43.41 -11.46 9.31
N ASN A 583 42.87 -10.23 9.41
CA ASN A 583 41.82 -9.76 8.50
C ASN A 583 42.32 -9.54 7.07
N ALA A 584 43.57 -9.09 6.90
CA ALA A 584 44.19 -8.88 5.59
C ALA A 584 44.79 -10.15 4.97
N GLY A 585 44.68 -11.31 5.63
CA GLY A 585 45.31 -12.56 5.18
C GLY A 585 46.84 -12.53 5.17
N ARG A 586 47.46 -11.60 5.91
CA ARG A 586 48.92 -11.42 5.96
C ARG A 586 49.50 -12.05 7.22
N LYS A 587 50.70 -12.60 7.12
CA LYS A 587 51.48 -13.07 8.27
C LYS A 587 52.49 -12.00 8.65
N ILE A 588 52.18 -11.21 9.68
CA ILE A 588 53.14 -10.29 10.30
C ILE A 588 53.59 -10.91 11.61
N ALA A 589 54.89 -11.23 11.69
CA ALA A 589 55.49 -11.94 12.81
C ALA A 589 55.86 -11.02 13.98
N ARG A 590 56.30 -9.78 13.69
CA ARG A 590 56.75 -8.82 14.71
C ARG A 590 56.79 -7.36 14.22
N ILE A 591 56.78 -6.43 15.16
CA ILE A 591 57.08 -5.00 14.95
C ILE A 591 58.59 -4.79 15.19
N SER A 592 59.26 -3.97 14.37
CA SER A 592 60.69 -3.69 14.55
C SER A 592 60.94 -2.89 15.83
N VAL A 593 62.12 -3.06 16.46
CA VAL A 593 62.49 -2.28 17.66
C VAL A 593 62.49 -0.77 17.37
N LYS A 594 62.94 -0.38 16.17
CA LYS A 594 62.92 1.00 15.68
C LYS A 594 61.48 1.55 15.64
N ALA A 595 60.53 0.77 15.10
CA ALA A 595 59.13 1.16 15.04
C ALA A 595 58.50 1.26 16.45
N ILE A 596 58.82 0.35 17.37
CA ILE A 596 58.35 0.44 18.78
C ILE A 596 58.88 1.72 19.45
N GLN A 597 60.16 2.07 19.24
CA GLN A 597 60.72 3.31 19.78
C GLN A 597 60.02 4.55 19.19
N GLN A 598 59.73 4.55 17.89
CA GLN A 598 58.97 5.62 17.25
C GLN A 598 57.56 5.75 17.85
N LEU A 599 56.87 4.63 18.06
CA LEU A 599 55.55 4.62 18.69
C LEU A 599 55.57 5.22 20.10
N ARG A 600 56.59 4.92 20.91
CA ARG A 600 56.72 5.42 22.28
C ARG A 600 57.03 6.92 22.36
N HIS A 601 57.71 7.49 21.37
CA HIS A 601 58.09 8.91 21.36
C HIS A 601 57.01 9.84 20.78
N TYR A 602 55.98 9.28 20.15
CA TYR A 602 54.88 10.07 19.62
C TYR A 602 53.85 10.40 20.72
N SER A 603 53.26 11.59 20.65
CA SER A 603 52.36 12.11 21.69
C SER A 603 50.93 11.60 21.60
N TRP A 604 50.56 10.96 20.48
CA TRP A 604 49.22 10.38 20.23
C TRP A 604 48.06 11.34 20.53
N PRO A 605 47.95 12.49 19.84
CA PRO A 605 46.83 13.41 20.01
C PRO A 605 45.45 12.77 19.78
N GLY A 606 45.34 11.75 18.94
CA GLY A 606 44.12 10.96 18.74
C GLY A 606 44.04 9.67 19.58
N ASN A 607 44.92 9.52 20.57
CA ASN A 607 44.99 8.41 21.52
C ASN A 607 45.02 7.03 20.84
N VAL A 608 44.30 6.04 21.38
CA VAL A 608 44.30 4.66 20.90
C VAL A 608 43.68 4.55 19.50
N ARG A 609 42.70 5.41 19.17
CA ARG A 609 42.07 5.43 17.84
C ARG A 609 43.07 5.81 16.74
N GLU A 610 43.93 6.79 17.01
CA GLU A 610 45.01 7.14 16.09
C GLU A 610 46.02 6.01 15.96
N LEU A 611 46.45 5.41 17.09
CA LEU A 611 47.34 4.25 17.07
C LEU A 611 46.77 3.09 16.23
N GLU A 612 45.48 2.76 16.43
CA GLU A 612 44.78 1.73 15.66
C GLU A 612 44.82 2.00 14.15
N HIS A 613 44.43 3.20 13.73
CA HIS A 613 44.43 3.60 12.32
C HIS A 613 45.83 3.57 11.70
N MET A 614 46.86 4.03 12.42
CA MET A 614 48.23 4.04 11.90
C MET A 614 48.79 2.63 11.76
N ILE A 615 48.47 1.73 12.70
CA ILE A 615 48.85 0.32 12.60
C ILE A 615 48.10 -0.37 11.46
N GLU A 616 46.79 -0.19 11.33
CA GLU A 616 45.99 -0.76 10.24
C GLU A 616 46.58 -0.39 8.86
N ARG A 617 46.85 0.90 8.65
CA ARG A 617 47.46 1.40 7.42
C ARG A 617 48.84 0.78 7.19
N SER A 618 49.65 0.65 8.25
CA SER A 618 51.00 0.09 8.14
C SER A 618 50.97 -1.42 7.82
N VAL A 619 49.98 -2.16 8.34
CA VAL A 619 49.75 -3.59 8.02
C VAL A 619 49.39 -3.79 6.55
N LEU A 620 48.61 -2.89 5.94
CA LEU A 620 48.24 -2.96 4.51
C LEU A 620 49.43 -2.76 3.57
N VAL A 621 50.41 -1.95 3.97
CA VAL A 621 51.60 -1.63 3.15
C VAL A 621 52.75 -2.60 3.40
N ALA A 622 52.77 -3.32 4.53
CA ALA A 622 53.86 -4.21 4.90
C ALA A 622 54.04 -5.40 3.93
N THR A 623 55.18 -5.49 3.25
CA THR A 623 55.51 -6.56 2.28
C THR A 623 56.25 -7.75 2.90
N ASP A 624 57.00 -7.56 3.99
CA ASP A 624 58.06 -8.50 4.41
C ASP A 624 57.79 -9.25 5.72
N GLY A 625 56.53 -9.31 6.16
CA GLY A 625 56.15 -10.00 7.41
C GLY A 625 56.71 -9.38 8.70
N VAL A 626 57.43 -8.25 8.61
CA VAL A 626 57.88 -7.42 9.73
C VAL A 626 57.42 -5.99 9.48
N LEU A 627 56.88 -5.35 10.51
CA LEU A 627 56.42 -3.97 10.43
C LEU A 627 57.59 -3.03 10.81
N ASN A 628 58.32 -2.56 9.78
CA ASN A 628 59.58 -1.83 9.93
C ASN A 628 59.42 -0.33 10.15
N ASP A 629 58.51 0.31 9.41
CA ASP A 629 58.21 1.74 9.51
C ASP A 629 56.70 1.91 9.72
N ILE A 630 56.33 2.78 10.67
CA ILE A 630 54.94 3.14 10.94
C ILE A 630 54.72 4.53 10.38
N PHE A 631 53.63 4.69 9.62
CA PHE A 631 53.27 5.99 9.07
C PHE A 631 52.78 6.91 10.19
N ILE A 632 53.71 7.57 10.89
CA ILE A 632 53.40 8.62 11.86
C ILE A 632 53.48 9.94 11.09
N PRO A 633 52.40 10.76 11.04
CA PRO A 633 52.46 12.07 10.43
C PRO A 633 53.62 12.86 11.07
N PRO A 634 54.48 13.53 10.28
CA PRO A 634 55.51 14.38 10.85
C PRO A 634 54.83 15.34 11.83
N LYS A 635 55.39 15.49 13.04
CA LYS A 635 54.89 16.45 14.03
C LYS A 635 54.57 17.74 13.28
N ILE A 636 53.30 18.14 13.25
CA ILE A 636 52.99 19.57 13.14
C ILE A 636 53.38 20.13 14.50
N THR A 637 54.70 20.21 14.75
CA THR A 637 55.19 21.19 15.67
C THR A 637 54.67 22.50 15.09
N ALA A 638 53.77 23.15 15.82
CA ALA A 638 53.67 24.61 15.80
C ALA A 638 54.97 25.26 16.36
N GLU A 639 56.11 24.64 16.05
CA GLU A 639 57.46 25.17 16.04
C GLU A 639 57.93 25.10 14.58
N LYS A 640 57.16 25.74 13.68
CA LYS A 640 57.88 26.76 12.92
C LYS A 640 58.40 27.68 14.01
N GLN A 641 59.72 27.73 14.14
CA GLN A 641 60.37 28.92 14.63
C GLN A 641 59.73 30.09 13.86
N SER A 642 58.68 30.67 14.43
CA SER A 642 58.54 32.10 14.43
C SER A 642 59.93 32.56 14.86
N PRO A 643 60.69 33.30 14.04
CA PRO A 643 61.76 34.08 14.62
C PRO A 643 61.08 34.84 15.76
N ALA A 644 61.67 34.81 16.95
CA ALA A 644 61.25 35.66 18.06
C ALA A 644 60.80 37.02 17.50
N PRO A 645 59.69 37.61 17.99
CA PRO A 645 59.24 38.89 17.47
C PRO A 645 60.45 39.81 17.44
N ALA A 646 60.86 40.23 16.24
CA ALA A 646 61.95 41.16 16.05
C ALA A 646 61.48 42.48 16.63
N ALA A 647 61.58 42.59 17.96
CA ALA A 647 61.43 43.81 18.68
C ALA A 647 62.44 44.79 18.08
N ASN A 648 61.91 45.90 17.58
CA ASN A 648 62.65 47.12 17.28
C ASN A 648 63.78 47.02 16.25
N ARG A 649 63.52 46.43 15.07
CA ARG A 649 64.38 46.72 13.90
C ARG A 649 63.81 47.87 13.09
N SER A 650 64.64 48.88 12.81
CA SER A 650 64.22 50.02 11.99
C SER A 650 64.01 49.58 10.54
N LEU A 651 63.20 50.32 9.77
CA LEU A 651 63.00 50.07 8.34
C LEU A 651 64.34 50.01 7.58
N GLU A 652 65.33 50.80 8.01
CA GLU A 652 66.68 50.79 7.42
C GLU A 652 67.45 49.48 7.71
N GLU A 653 67.25 48.84 8.88
CA GLU A 653 67.90 47.57 9.22
C GLU A 653 67.29 46.38 8.47
N VAL A 654 65.97 46.39 8.26
CA VAL A 654 65.28 45.40 7.44
C VAL A 654 65.72 45.54 5.98
N GLU A 655 65.77 46.77 5.46
CA GLU A 655 66.24 47.04 4.10
C GLU A 655 67.71 46.64 3.92
N ARG A 656 68.59 46.95 4.89
CA ARG A 656 70.01 46.56 4.86
C ARG A 656 70.19 45.05 4.80
N SER A 657 69.48 44.32 5.66
CA SER A 657 69.56 42.86 5.75
C SER A 657 69.10 42.20 4.45
N TYR A 658 68.01 42.71 3.87
CA TYR A 658 67.45 42.17 2.63
C TYR A 658 68.38 42.44 1.43
N ILE A 659 68.97 43.63 1.33
CA ILE A 659 69.94 43.94 0.26
C ILE A 659 71.18 43.03 0.36
N ILE A 660 71.70 42.77 1.56
CA ILE A 660 72.84 41.84 1.77
C ILE A 660 72.47 40.42 1.32
N GLU A 661 71.28 39.94 1.66
CA GLU A 661 70.83 38.60 1.27
C GLU A 661 70.74 38.45 -0.26
N VAL A 662 70.16 39.45 -0.94
CA VAL A 662 70.09 39.44 -2.40
C VAL A 662 71.49 39.54 -3.03
N LEU A 663 72.40 40.34 -2.46
CA LEU A 663 73.78 40.41 -2.92
C LEU A 663 74.53 39.08 -2.76
N LYS A 664 74.29 38.32 -1.68
CA LYS A 664 74.85 36.97 -1.50
C LYS A 664 74.33 36.00 -2.56
N ARG A 665 73.02 36.01 -2.83
CA ARG A 665 72.40 35.18 -3.88
C ARG A 665 72.93 35.51 -5.29
N CYS A 666 73.27 36.77 -5.53
CA CYS A 666 73.86 37.22 -6.79
C CYS A 666 75.39 37.15 -6.82
N HIS A 667 76.02 36.46 -5.86
CA HIS A 667 77.49 36.33 -5.73
C HIS A 667 78.23 37.69 -5.80
N GLY A 668 77.65 38.72 -5.20
CA GLY A 668 78.19 40.08 -5.15
C GLY A 668 78.07 40.89 -6.44
N LYS A 669 77.34 40.42 -7.46
CA LYS A 669 77.04 41.18 -8.67
C LYS A 669 75.98 42.24 -8.41
N ILE A 670 76.36 43.51 -8.45
CA ILE A 670 75.47 44.64 -8.08
C ILE A 670 74.53 45.03 -9.24
N SER A 671 75.02 45.13 -10.48
CA SER A 671 74.25 45.60 -11.65
C SER A 671 74.46 44.74 -12.91
N GLY A 672 73.56 44.90 -13.89
CA GLY A 672 73.50 44.09 -15.12
C GLY A 672 72.58 42.88 -15.00
N ILE A 673 72.45 42.11 -16.08
CA ILE A 673 71.57 40.92 -16.14
C ILE A 673 72.00 39.89 -15.08
N GLY A 674 71.08 39.53 -14.18
CA GLY A 674 71.30 38.66 -13.02
C GLY A 674 71.97 39.34 -11.82
N GLY A 675 72.04 40.68 -11.79
CA GLY A 675 72.58 41.45 -10.67
C GLY A 675 71.53 41.77 -9.60
N ALA A 676 71.98 42.09 -8.37
CA ALA A 676 71.11 42.39 -7.24
C ALA A 676 70.14 43.56 -7.51
N ALA A 677 70.54 44.57 -8.30
CA ALA A 677 69.69 45.69 -8.68
C ALA A 677 68.46 45.26 -9.52
N GLU A 678 68.62 44.26 -10.38
CA GLU A 678 67.52 43.72 -11.19
C GLU A 678 66.52 42.96 -10.33
N ILE A 679 67.01 42.10 -9.41
CA ILE A 679 66.16 41.33 -8.49
C ILE A 679 65.40 42.26 -7.53
N LEU A 680 66.07 43.31 -7.05
CA LEU A 680 65.47 44.32 -6.18
C LEU A 680 64.62 45.34 -6.95
N ARG A 681 64.58 45.26 -8.28
CA ARG A 681 63.84 46.18 -9.19
C ARG A 681 64.15 47.66 -8.95
N VAL A 682 65.42 47.97 -8.69
CA VAL A 682 65.91 49.35 -8.55
C VAL A 682 67.01 49.61 -9.58
N PRO A 683 67.15 50.84 -10.10
CA PRO A 683 68.28 51.18 -10.97
C PRO A 683 69.61 50.90 -10.27
N GLY A 684 70.62 50.42 -11.01
CA GLY A 684 71.93 50.05 -10.43
C GLY A 684 72.59 51.18 -9.63
N ASN A 685 72.46 52.42 -10.10
CA ASN A 685 72.96 53.61 -9.39
C ASN A 685 72.21 53.85 -8.06
N THR A 686 70.90 53.58 -8.02
CA THR A 686 70.06 53.70 -6.82
C THR A 686 70.42 52.64 -5.79
N LEU A 687 70.71 51.40 -6.22
CA LEU A 687 71.20 50.35 -5.32
C LEU A 687 72.57 50.73 -4.75
N HIS A 688 73.48 51.27 -5.57
CA HIS A 688 74.79 51.76 -5.13
C HIS A 688 74.67 52.86 -4.06
N SER A 689 73.78 53.83 -4.26
CA SER A 689 73.52 54.88 -3.28
C SER A 689 72.91 54.34 -1.99
N LYS A 690 71.98 53.36 -2.07
CA LYS A 690 71.39 52.70 -0.90
C LYS A 690 72.41 51.87 -0.12
N MET A 691 73.28 51.10 -0.80
CA MET A 691 74.37 50.36 -0.17
C MET A 691 75.33 51.29 0.58
N LYS A 692 75.65 52.45 -0.01
CA LYS A 692 76.50 53.45 0.65
C LYS A 692 75.82 54.09 1.86
N LYS A 693 74.52 54.42 1.76
CA LYS A 693 73.74 54.99 2.86
C LYS A 693 73.58 54.01 4.04
N LEU A 694 73.39 52.73 3.74
CA LEU A 694 73.17 51.66 4.73
C LEU A 694 74.49 50.99 5.21
N GLY A 695 75.65 51.51 4.81
CA GLY A 695 76.95 50.99 5.23
C GLY A 695 77.19 49.53 4.82
N ILE A 696 76.78 49.13 3.62
CA ILE A 696 76.99 47.77 3.08
C ILE A 696 78.29 47.72 2.28
N THR A 697 79.24 46.90 2.72
CA THR A 697 80.56 46.72 2.13
C THR A 697 80.72 45.32 1.55
N LYS A 698 81.76 45.09 0.73
CA LYS A 698 82.02 43.76 0.13
C LYS A 698 82.18 42.64 1.16
N ALA A 699 82.67 42.95 2.37
CA ALA A 699 82.81 41.98 3.45
C ALA A 699 81.45 41.42 3.93
N ASP A 700 80.37 42.20 3.82
CA ASP A 700 79.04 41.80 4.30
C ASP A 700 78.38 40.70 3.45
N TYR A 701 78.76 40.57 2.17
CA TYR A 701 78.12 39.66 1.22
C TYR A 701 79.07 38.71 0.45
N PHE A 702 80.38 38.74 0.75
CA PHE A 702 81.35 37.75 0.27
C PHE A 702 81.86 36.82 1.41
N SER A 703 81.01 36.56 2.41
CA SER A 703 81.26 35.59 3.48
C SER A 703 80.77 34.19 3.13
#